data_AF-A0A0D2EQ24-F1
#
_entry.id   AF-A0A0D2EQ24-F1
#
_cell.length_a   1.000
_cell.length_b   1.000
_cell.length_c   1.000
_cell.angle_alpha   90.00
_cell.angle_beta   90.00
_cell.angle_gamma   90.00
#
_symmetry.space_group_name_H-M   'P 1'
#
loop_
_entity.id
_entity.type
_entity.pdbx_description
1 polymer ?
#
loop_
_entity_poly.entity_id
_entity_poly.type
_entity_poly.pdbx_seq_one_letter_code
_entity_poly.pdbx_strand_id
1 'polypeptide(L)'
;MEPNYFTCTLGQAAQYQDGEHYNTVNDLIDSKAQPEPSLPVVGFFSPGETGASWKSHILTFHDVRQGSVIVAEALSTRLGSRPGQTVALLCPSSPDFLFTWLAIIRLGYSALLIAPQCSPSAVAHLCRSCDVQFLLYDEIYENLAEKALKESSKGTGPPLESLLLPFSGEDILDVIRRPPPKTTKRPAAVKETDIAYLHHTSGTSTGVPKPIPQSHRAAVGVLPALDGRKHASFTTTPLYHGGIADLFRAWTSNALIWLFPGKHLPITASNVCKCLEAASSCASKGGPEVKYFSSVPYILQMMADDEAGLEHLQRMDIVGVGGAALPEEVGDGLVRDKVNLISRFGSAECGFLMSSYRDFEKDQAWQYLRASPTGEQQQQPLIFERQEDGLSELVIQPGWPHMAKRNRDDGSYATADLFAPHPDLENAWRYHSRADSQLTLLTGKKFDPAPLEDAIRACSPLIDHALVFGNGQSYAGVLLFRSSQGASMSDKHLCAEISPFVEKLNRESQSHARIPRNMLIPMPHAEQSLEKSSKGTVLRGKAEERYAENIAKAYENVLPDGSPQQVSDKDVLNTIRKIILNVVGERNEPEQEFLSNDADFFSYGIDSVGCIQIRHALSHLVPKDAGLPLTVVEDQGTITRLSNLILRMRSGQTIKGIEHEQEQAEQQQLMLDLTKEYSTFNDLPWSTCNESTDALATPESSPASKSPAGLRILLTGPTGSLGSHILHQLLSNPGVSHIDLLVRGASAHTCRERVLKALSSRLLPMPADFDAKTTIWQCKLSDAHFGLSDTEYTHLRSNVDVIIHLAWSVNFLLPLRSFAGTHLSGLRNLIDLALSSPQPIPPRVVFCSSVASVSQYPDLSQGSAVPERPMSSPATAGPTGYARSKWVAEAICQAAHRHTRLRNRISIARVGQLSGATDTGVWSKSEAYPLMLSSMKATGVLPDLQGEVLNWLPVDLAARAFIEDAVNTARPSGRDNMDRSASAKPDPDRNPVDERDEIAVHHVLNPNNDVQWFDLLSRLSRREAFRIVPVHEWLDALSALQHDEKTKDHPLLRLLGFWKTAYSSKYRSPSRPQVHSQAGPEPDEEAATSSEHSVQAQTEANAEKAPIQYDMEQTYDRMPCLKAKVSQVMKEEYMLQLWDWIKENV
;
A
#
# COMPACT_ATOMS: atom_id res chain seq x y z
N MET A 1 -23.49 -8.61 24.82
CA MET A 1 -22.97 -9.10 26.11
C MET A 1 -22.55 -7.91 26.94
N GLU A 2 -22.78 -7.98 28.25
CA GLU A 2 -22.32 -6.93 29.17
C GLU A 2 -20.79 -6.98 29.30
N PRO A 3 -20.10 -5.82 29.24
CA PRO A 3 -18.67 -5.77 29.44
C PRO A 3 -18.31 -6.08 30.90
N ASN A 4 -17.19 -6.77 31.12
CA ASN A 4 -16.61 -6.95 32.46
C ASN A 4 -15.38 -6.03 32.64
N TYR A 5 -14.78 -6.00 33.82
CA TYR A 5 -13.63 -5.12 34.09
C TYR A 5 -12.42 -5.40 33.17
N PHE A 6 -12.31 -6.60 32.60
CA PHE A 6 -11.23 -6.99 31.71
C PHE A 6 -11.45 -6.48 30.27
N THR A 7 -12.70 -6.45 29.80
CA THR A 7 -13.05 -6.09 28.41
C THR A 7 -13.61 -4.68 28.24
N CYS A 8 -14.06 -4.03 29.33
CA CYS A 8 -14.71 -2.72 29.28
C CYS A 8 -13.78 -1.60 28.76
N THR A 9 -14.04 -1.06 27.58
CA THR A 9 -13.29 0.09 27.03
C THR A 9 -13.53 1.36 27.84
N LEU A 10 -12.72 2.40 27.66
CA LEU A 10 -12.98 3.68 28.35
C LEU A 10 -14.30 4.32 27.87
N GLY A 11 -14.62 4.20 26.59
CA GLY A 11 -15.90 4.66 26.04
C GLY A 11 -17.10 3.97 26.70
N GLN A 12 -17.00 2.65 26.94
CA GLN A 12 -18.00 1.91 27.71
C GLN A 12 -18.00 2.34 29.19
N ALA A 13 -16.84 2.47 29.82
CA ALA A 13 -16.75 2.86 31.22
C ALA A 13 -17.45 4.20 31.50
N ALA A 14 -17.31 5.18 30.60
CA ALA A 14 -18.01 6.46 30.69
C ALA A 14 -19.54 6.36 30.66
N GLN A 15 -20.10 5.26 30.15
CA GLN A 15 -21.54 5.00 30.09
C GLN A 15 -22.06 4.21 31.31
N TYR A 16 -21.23 3.32 31.88
CA TYR A 16 -21.60 2.41 32.98
C TYR A 16 -21.19 2.92 34.37
N GLN A 17 -20.90 4.21 34.52
CA GLN A 17 -20.38 4.78 35.76
C GLN A 17 -21.49 4.94 36.82
N ASP A 18 -21.66 3.93 37.67
CA ASP A 18 -22.64 3.87 38.77
C ASP A 18 -22.15 4.59 40.06
N GLY A 19 -21.66 5.82 39.92
CA GLY A 19 -21.46 6.76 41.04
C GLY A 19 -20.20 6.62 41.92
N GLU A 20 -19.37 5.58 41.79
CA GLU A 20 -18.04 5.55 42.42
C GLU A 20 -16.96 6.16 41.49
N HIS A 21 -16.43 7.32 41.86
CA HIS A 21 -15.28 7.95 41.19
C HIS A 21 -14.13 8.21 42.14
N TYR A 22 -12.91 7.91 41.67
CA TYR A 22 -11.67 8.20 42.38
C TYR A 22 -10.97 9.36 41.70
N ASN A 23 -10.78 10.45 42.43
CA ASN A 23 -10.13 11.65 41.91
C ASN A 23 -8.61 11.46 41.80
N THR A 24 -8.00 10.76 42.76
CA THR A 24 -6.58 10.45 42.76
C THR A 24 -6.29 8.99 43.10
N VAL A 25 -5.06 8.56 42.80
CA VAL A 25 -4.59 7.20 43.10
C VAL A 25 -4.53 6.98 44.62
N ASN A 26 -4.13 8.02 45.36
CA ASN A 26 -4.13 7.99 46.82
C ASN A 26 -5.55 7.86 47.36
N ASP A 27 -6.52 8.59 46.79
CA ASP A 27 -7.92 8.48 47.18
C ASP A 27 -8.47 7.06 46.95
N LEU A 28 -8.16 6.43 45.81
CA LEU A 28 -8.54 5.03 45.54
C LEU A 28 -8.00 4.11 46.63
N ILE A 29 -6.69 4.15 46.91
CA ILE A 29 -6.06 3.25 47.86
C ILE A 29 -6.56 3.50 49.29
N ASP A 30 -6.66 4.77 49.70
CA ASP A 30 -7.04 5.13 51.07
C ASP A 30 -8.53 4.89 51.33
N SER A 31 -9.40 5.14 50.34
CA SER A 31 -10.84 4.88 50.46
C SER A 31 -11.15 3.39 50.47
N LYS A 32 -10.49 2.57 49.65
CA LYS A 32 -10.72 1.12 49.62
C LYS A 32 -10.10 0.36 50.79
N ALA A 33 -9.06 0.90 51.42
CA ALA A 33 -8.39 0.26 52.57
C ALA A 33 -9.22 0.25 53.88
N GLN A 34 -10.25 1.10 54.00
CA GLN A 34 -11.07 1.20 55.22
C GLN A 34 -12.32 0.29 55.25
N PRO A 35 -13.18 0.23 54.21
CA PRO A 35 -14.43 -0.50 54.25
C PRO A 35 -14.26 -2.03 54.16
N GLU A 36 -13.25 -2.52 53.42
CA GLU A 36 -13.00 -3.95 53.23
C GLU A 36 -11.49 -4.29 53.32
N PRO A 37 -10.89 -4.20 54.54
CA PRO A 37 -9.43 -4.32 54.71
C PRO A 37 -8.88 -5.70 54.32
N SER A 38 -9.71 -6.73 54.22
CA SER A 38 -9.32 -8.10 53.84
C SER A 38 -9.48 -8.42 52.34
N LEU A 39 -9.94 -7.46 51.52
CA LEU A 39 -10.16 -7.71 50.09
C LEU A 39 -8.81 -7.92 49.37
N PRO A 40 -8.60 -9.05 48.67
CA PRO A 40 -7.36 -9.32 47.94
C PRO A 40 -7.31 -8.53 46.62
N VAL A 41 -6.19 -7.87 46.35
CA VAL A 41 -6.08 -6.94 45.20
C VAL A 41 -4.89 -7.17 44.29
N VAL A 42 -3.78 -7.68 44.83
CA VAL A 42 -2.61 -8.01 44.00
C VAL A 42 -1.89 -9.23 44.53
N GLY A 43 -1.50 -10.12 43.62
CA GLY A 43 -0.79 -11.35 43.92
C GLY A 43 0.61 -11.39 43.29
N PHE A 44 1.59 -11.87 44.04
CA PHE A 44 2.97 -12.08 43.62
C PHE A 44 3.40 -13.53 43.82
N PHE A 45 4.43 -13.94 43.09
CA PHE A 45 5.00 -15.28 43.17
C PHE A 45 6.45 -15.25 43.59
N SER A 46 6.82 -16.21 44.44
CA SER A 46 8.19 -16.49 44.83
C SER A 46 8.53 -17.92 44.38
N PRO A 47 9.52 -18.11 43.48
CA PRO A 47 9.90 -19.43 43.01
C PRO A 47 10.32 -20.34 44.18
N GLY A 48 9.87 -21.60 44.14
CA GLY A 48 10.29 -22.63 45.09
C GLY A 48 11.68 -23.18 44.76
N GLU A 49 12.31 -23.86 45.72
CA GLU A 49 13.49 -24.70 45.47
C GLU A 49 13.17 -25.77 44.42
N THR A 50 14.20 -26.34 43.77
CA THR A 50 14.05 -27.30 42.67
C THR A 50 13.10 -28.46 43.04
N GLY A 51 11.90 -28.49 42.43
CA GLY A 51 10.86 -29.51 42.68
C GLY A 51 9.79 -29.13 43.73
N ALA A 52 9.90 -27.98 44.40
CA ALA A 52 8.88 -27.47 45.32
C ALA A 52 7.85 -26.57 44.61
N SER A 53 6.61 -26.57 45.13
CA SER A 53 5.55 -25.67 44.65
C SER A 53 5.90 -24.20 44.92
N TRP A 54 5.62 -23.32 43.96
CA TRP A 54 5.88 -21.89 44.12
C TRP A 54 5.02 -21.29 45.23
N LYS A 55 5.58 -20.33 45.97
CA LYS A 55 4.85 -19.62 47.02
C LYS A 55 4.10 -18.45 46.40
N SER A 56 2.87 -18.25 46.84
CA SER A 56 2.02 -17.13 46.43
C SER A 56 1.86 -16.15 47.59
N HIS A 57 1.95 -14.86 47.29
CA HIS A 57 1.78 -13.77 48.24
C HIS A 57 0.64 -12.89 47.77
N ILE A 58 -0.46 -12.84 48.51
CA ILE A 58 -1.60 -11.96 48.23
C ILE A 58 -1.52 -10.76 49.17
N LEU A 59 -1.73 -9.58 48.59
CA LEU A 59 -1.83 -8.33 49.32
C LEU A 59 -3.25 -7.78 49.22
N THR A 60 -3.70 -7.14 50.30
CA THR A 60 -4.97 -6.42 50.39
C THR A 60 -4.79 -4.92 50.16
N PHE A 61 -5.88 -4.17 50.02
CA PHE A 61 -5.79 -2.70 50.02
C PHE A 61 -5.17 -2.14 51.31
N HIS A 62 -5.37 -2.82 52.45
CA HIS A 62 -4.73 -2.45 53.71
C HIS A 62 -3.19 -2.59 53.62
N ASP A 63 -2.70 -3.72 53.12
CA ASP A 63 -1.27 -3.97 52.94
C ASP A 63 -0.66 -3.00 51.93
N VAL A 64 -1.33 -2.76 50.80
CA VAL A 64 -0.91 -1.81 49.76
C VAL A 64 -0.80 -0.39 50.35
N ARG A 65 -1.81 0.04 51.11
CA ARG A 65 -1.80 1.34 51.77
C ARG A 65 -0.65 1.44 52.77
N GLN A 66 -0.53 0.47 53.68
CA GLN A 66 0.51 0.46 54.72
C GLN A 66 1.91 0.49 54.10
N GLY A 67 2.17 -0.38 53.11
CA GLY A 67 3.45 -0.40 52.40
C GLY A 67 3.76 0.91 51.68
N SER A 68 2.77 1.53 51.00
CA SER A 68 2.96 2.83 50.36
C SER A 68 3.33 3.94 51.34
N VAL A 69 2.79 3.90 52.57
CA VAL A 69 3.10 4.88 53.64
C VAL A 69 4.50 4.65 54.20
N ILE A 70 4.89 3.40 54.48
CA ILE A 70 6.21 3.06 55.02
C ILE A 70 7.31 3.47 54.04
N VAL A 71 7.15 3.15 52.75
CA VAL A 71 8.12 3.51 51.72
C VAL A 71 8.13 5.02 51.45
N ALA A 72 6.97 5.70 51.50
CA ALA A 72 6.91 7.15 51.38
C ALA A 72 7.67 7.87 52.50
N GLU A 73 7.54 7.41 53.75
CA GLU A 73 8.30 8.00 54.87
C GLU A 73 9.81 7.87 54.62
N ALA A 74 10.27 6.68 54.26
CA ALA A 74 11.68 6.42 53.96
C ALA A 74 12.19 7.30 52.80
N LEU A 75 11.43 7.43 51.71
CA LEU A 75 11.80 8.27 50.58
C LEU A 75 11.77 9.77 50.90
N SER A 76 10.83 10.22 51.74
CA SER A 76 10.70 11.65 52.09
C SER A 76 11.96 12.21 52.76
N THR A 77 12.69 11.37 53.49
CA THR A 77 13.97 11.74 54.11
C THR A 77 15.11 11.89 53.11
N ARG A 78 15.02 11.19 51.97
CA ARG A 78 16.05 11.17 50.92
C ARG A 78 15.81 12.22 49.83
N LEU A 79 14.55 12.40 49.41
CA LEU A 79 14.17 13.25 48.27
C LEU A 79 13.89 14.72 48.64
N GLY A 80 13.72 15.02 49.94
CA GLY A 80 13.32 16.35 50.41
C GLY A 80 11.82 16.63 50.26
N SER A 81 11.41 17.92 50.18
CA SER A 81 10.00 18.33 50.06
C SER A 81 9.80 19.33 48.92
N ARG A 82 9.55 18.81 47.72
CA ARG A 82 9.20 19.59 46.51
C ARG A 82 8.09 18.88 45.70
N PRO A 83 6.82 18.97 46.12
CA PRO A 83 5.70 18.40 45.36
C PRO A 83 5.65 18.95 43.92
N GLY A 84 5.28 18.10 42.96
CA GLY A 84 5.19 18.47 41.54
C GLY A 84 6.47 18.27 40.71
N GLN A 85 7.56 17.76 41.30
CA GLN A 85 8.73 17.33 40.54
C GLN A 85 8.62 15.87 40.07
N THR A 86 9.40 15.51 39.05
CA THR A 86 9.48 14.15 38.52
C THR A 86 10.63 13.37 39.15
N VAL A 87 10.35 12.13 39.59
CA VAL A 87 11.35 11.16 40.05
C VAL A 87 11.37 9.99 39.08
N ALA A 88 12.55 9.62 38.59
CA ALA A 88 12.69 8.46 37.71
C ALA A 88 12.79 7.16 38.52
N LEU A 89 12.16 6.11 38.01
CA LEU A 89 12.19 4.77 38.59
C LEU A 89 12.66 3.75 37.56
N LEU A 90 13.82 3.14 37.82
CA LEU A 90 14.43 2.07 37.04
C LEU A 90 14.43 0.78 37.88
N CYS A 91 13.34 0.02 37.80
CA CYS A 91 13.12 -1.14 38.66
C CYS A 91 12.35 -2.22 37.87
N PRO A 92 12.67 -3.52 38.05
CA PRO A 92 11.92 -4.60 37.39
C PRO A 92 10.49 -4.66 37.92
N SER A 93 9.59 -5.38 37.26
CA SER A 93 8.25 -5.61 37.83
C SER A 93 8.35 -6.51 39.05
N SER A 94 8.21 -5.92 40.23
CA SER A 94 8.35 -6.57 41.54
C SER A 94 7.49 -5.86 42.60
N PRO A 95 7.34 -6.43 43.81
CA PRO A 95 6.76 -5.70 44.93
C PRO A 95 7.50 -4.39 45.25
N ASP A 96 8.84 -4.35 45.11
CA ASP A 96 9.64 -3.14 45.31
C ASP A 96 9.23 -2.01 44.35
N PHE A 97 8.98 -2.36 43.08
CA PHE A 97 8.46 -1.42 42.10
C PHE A 97 7.12 -0.86 42.54
N LEU A 98 6.17 -1.73 42.90
CA LEU A 98 4.81 -1.34 43.29
C LEU A 98 4.85 -0.32 44.43
N PHE A 99 5.58 -0.63 45.51
CA PHE A 99 5.60 0.23 46.69
C PHE A 99 6.41 1.50 46.50
N THR A 100 7.53 1.45 45.77
CA THR A 100 8.32 2.64 45.46
C THR A 100 7.53 3.60 44.57
N TRP A 101 6.88 3.09 43.52
CA TRP A 101 6.04 3.87 42.63
C TRP A 101 4.88 4.54 43.36
N LEU A 102 4.12 3.79 44.17
CA LEU A 102 3.02 4.34 44.96
C LEU A 102 3.51 5.35 46.01
N ALA A 103 4.68 5.14 46.59
CA ALA A 103 5.29 6.07 47.54
C ALA A 103 5.68 7.41 46.88
N ILE A 104 6.27 7.39 45.68
CA ILE A 104 6.58 8.61 44.89
C ILE A 104 5.29 9.42 44.68
N ILE A 105 4.22 8.75 44.23
CA ILE A 105 2.90 9.36 44.00
C ILE A 105 2.30 9.91 45.30
N ARG A 106 2.40 9.15 46.40
CA ARG A 106 1.87 9.56 47.71
C ARG A 106 2.55 10.81 48.27
N LEU A 107 3.83 11.00 47.95
CA LEU A 107 4.60 12.20 48.29
C LEU A 107 4.28 13.41 47.39
N GLY A 108 3.47 13.23 46.35
CA GLY A 108 3.08 14.29 45.41
C GLY A 108 4.11 14.52 44.29
N TYR A 109 5.00 13.57 44.03
CA TYR A 109 5.89 13.57 42.87
C TYR A 109 5.26 12.79 41.71
N SER A 110 5.65 13.13 40.48
CA SER A 110 5.35 12.31 39.31
C SER A 110 6.41 11.22 39.14
N ALA A 111 5.99 9.98 38.89
CA ALA A 111 6.93 8.89 38.64
C ALA A 111 7.22 8.72 37.13
N LEU A 112 8.45 8.99 36.68
CA LEU A 112 8.88 8.60 35.34
C LEU A 112 9.29 7.12 35.34
N LEU A 113 8.49 6.28 34.69
CA LEU A 113 8.67 4.84 34.67
C LEU A 113 9.61 4.45 33.53
N ILE A 114 10.82 4.02 33.86
CA ILE A 114 11.85 3.73 32.86
C ILE A 114 11.90 2.23 32.56
N ALA A 115 11.73 1.88 31.28
CA ALA A 115 11.91 0.51 30.82
C ALA A 115 13.38 0.08 30.98
N PRO A 116 13.68 -1.05 31.66
CA PRO A 116 15.05 -1.49 31.86
C PRO A 116 15.84 -1.82 30.60
N GLN A 117 15.16 -2.00 29.47
CA GLN A 117 15.76 -2.24 28.16
C GLN A 117 16.31 -0.95 27.51
N CYS A 118 16.11 0.22 28.12
CA CYS A 118 16.63 1.48 27.61
C CYS A 118 18.16 1.53 27.68
N SER A 119 18.79 2.13 26.66
CA SER A 119 20.21 2.43 26.69
C SER A 119 20.52 3.54 27.70
N PRO A 120 21.75 3.62 28.24
CA PRO A 120 22.13 4.69 29.17
C PRO A 120 21.84 6.10 28.63
N SER A 121 22.09 6.34 27.35
CA SER A 121 21.80 7.60 26.67
C SER A 121 20.30 7.93 26.61
N ALA A 122 19.47 6.91 26.42
CA ALA A 122 18.01 7.05 26.39
C ALA A 122 17.45 7.35 27.78
N VAL A 123 17.96 6.68 28.82
CA VAL A 123 17.63 6.97 30.23
C VAL A 123 18.01 8.42 30.56
N ALA A 124 19.24 8.83 30.24
CA ALA A 124 19.69 10.21 30.46
C ALA A 124 18.84 11.24 29.70
N HIS A 125 18.45 10.94 28.46
CA HIS A 125 17.56 11.80 27.68
C HIS A 125 16.19 11.96 28.34
N LEU A 126 15.55 10.86 28.76
CA LEU A 126 14.25 10.89 29.44
C LEU A 126 14.33 11.70 30.73
N CYS A 127 15.35 11.45 31.57
CA CYS A 127 15.56 12.20 32.80
C CYS A 127 15.68 13.71 32.53
N ARG A 128 16.48 14.11 31.52
CA ARG A 128 16.59 15.53 31.14
C ARG A 128 15.28 16.12 30.62
N SER A 129 14.55 15.39 29.77
CA SER A 129 13.30 15.86 29.18
C SER A 129 12.17 16.06 30.20
N CYS A 130 12.28 15.44 31.37
CA CYS A 130 11.31 15.49 32.45
C CYS A 130 11.84 16.23 33.70
N ASP A 131 12.95 16.94 33.58
CA ASP A 131 13.61 17.68 34.67
C ASP A 131 13.87 16.83 35.94
N VAL A 132 14.25 15.57 35.75
CA VAL A 132 14.49 14.62 36.83
C VAL A 132 15.79 14.94 37.55
N GLN A 133 15.71 15.07 38.88
CA GLN A 133 16.87 15.21 39.77
C GLN A 133 17.29 13.87 40.39
N PHE A 134 16.34 12.98 40.66
CA PHE A 134 16.60 11.70 41.33
C PHE A 134 16.20 10.51 40.45
N LEU A 135 17.15 9.63 40.17
CA LEU A 135 16.95 8.33 39.54
C LEU A 135 17.01 7.23 40.61
N LEU A 136 15.84 6.72 41.00
CA LEU A 136 15.74 5.56 41.87
C LEU A 136 15.97 4.28 41.06
N TYR A 137 16.86 3.40 41.51
CA TYR A 137 17.17 2.16 40.81
C TYR A 137 17.24 0.95 41.74
N ASP A 138 16.82 -0.20 41.22
CA ASP A 138 17.04 -1.52 41.84
C ASP A 138 18.50 -1.96 41.63
N GLU A 139 19.07 -2.68 42.59
CA GLU A 139 20.47 -3.14 42.58
C GLU A 139 20.88 -3.84 41.27
N ILE A 140 19.97 -4.59 40.63
CA ILE A 140 20.26 -5.28 39.37
C ILE A 140 20.56 -4.34 38.20
N TYR A 141 20.20 -3.06 38.31
CA TYR A 141 20.37 -2.03 37.29
C TYR A 141 21.39 -0.95 37.66
N GLU A 142 22.21 -1.17 38.69
CA GLU A 142 23.26 -0.24 39.14
C GLU A 142 24.16 0.22 37.98
N ASN A 143 24.68 -0.71 37.19
CA ASN A 143 25.55 -0.39 36.04
C ASN A 143 24.84 0.49 34.99
N LEU A 144 23.56 0.25 34.73
CA LEU A 144 22.77 1.06 33.80
C LEU A 144 22.54 2.47 34.36
N ALA A 145 22.22 2.60 35.66
CA ALA A 145 22.05 3.88 36.34
C ALA A 145 23.35 4.70 36.34
N GLU A 146 24.50 4.10 36.67
CA GLU A 146 25.81 4.76 36.66
C GLU A 146 26.18 5.28 35.26
N LYS A 147 25.96 4.47 34.22
CA LYS A 147 26.22 4.88 32.84
C LYS A 147 25.29 6.00 32.41
N ALA A 148 24.01 5.96 32.80
CA ALA A 148 23.06 7.03 32.50
C ALA A 148 23.47 8.34 33.19
N LEU A 149 24.02 8.28 34.42
CA LEU A 149 24.56 9.44 35.14
C LEU A 149 25.70 10.11 34.38
N LYS A 150 26.66 9.31 33.89
CA LYS A 150 27.79 9.78 33.07
C LYS A 150 27.33 10.41 31.75
N GLU A 151 26.31 9.84 31.09
CA GLU A 151 25.70 10.44 29.90
C GLU A 151 24.89 11.72 30.22
N SER A 152 24.32 11.81 31.42
CA SER A 152 23.60 13.00 31.88
C SER A 152 24.53 14.20 32.04
N SER A 153 25.72 13.98 32.62
CA SER A 153 26.73 15.03 32.86
C SER A 153 27.31 15.69 31.60
N LYS A 154 27.07 15.12 30.42
CA LYS A 154 27.49 15.72 29.14
C LYS A 154 26.52 16.79 28.62
N GLY A 155 25.33 16.90 29.20
CA GLY A 155 24.28 17.84 28.77
C GLY A 155 24.12 19.06 29.67
N THR A 156 23.40 20.07 29.18
CA THR A 156 23.01 21.26 29.95
C THR A 156 21.66 21.01 30.62
N GLY A 157 21.67 20.40 31.82
CA GLY A 157 20.46 20.10 32.60
C GLY A 157 20.74 20.03 34.10
N PRO A 158 19.71 19.87 34.97
CA PRO A 158 19.93 19.69 36.39
C PRO A 158 20.80 18.45 36.66
N PRO A 159 21.68 18.47 37.68
CA PRO A 159 22.49 17.32 38.03
C PRO A 159 21.58 16.17 38.43
N LEU A 160 21.72 15.04 37.73
CA LEU A 160 21.04 13.81 38.06
C LEU A 160 21.81 13.12 39.18
N GLU A 161 21.10 12.66 40.21
CA GLU A 161 21.60 11.84 41.30
C GLU A 161 20.93 10.48 41.24
N SER A 162 21.71 9.40 41.28
CA SER A 162 21.19 8.03 41.34
C SER A 162 21.13 7.55 42.79
N LEU A 163 19.98 7.04 43.21
CA LEU A 163 19.76 6.53 44.56
C LEU A 163 19.26 5.07 44.51
N LEU A 164 19.87 4.21 45.31
CA LEU A 164 19.37 2.85 45.51
C LEU A 164 18.01 2.87 46.21
N LEU A 165 17.14 1.91 45.90
CA LEU A 165 15.84 1.76 46.57
C LEU A 165 15.97 1.73 48.10
N PRO A 166 14.99 2.28 48.85
CA PRO A 166 15.13 2.54 50.29
C PRO A 166 15.41 1.32 51.16
N PHE A 167 14.91 0.15 50.75
CA PHE A 167 15.02 -1.13 51.48
C PHE A 167 15.77 -2.20 50.66
N SER A 168 16.71 -1.79 49.80
CA SER A 168 17.52 -2.75 49.03
C SER A 168 18.23 -3.74 49.96
N GLY A 169 18.11 -5.03 49.66
CA GLY A 169 18.66 -6.12 50.48
C GLY A 169 17.72 -6.66 51.56
N GLU A 170 16.52 -6.09 51.74
CA GLU A 170 15.46 -6.61 52.61
C GLU A 170 14.28 -7.17 51.78
N ASP A 171 13.55 -8.16 52.31
CA ASP A 171 12.28 -8.58 51.69
C ASP A 171 11.21 -7.52 51.96
N ILE A 172 10.84 -6.77 50.92
CA ILE A 172 9.84 -5.72 51.00
C ILE A 172 8.48 -6.22 51.51
N LEU A 173 8.12 -7.49 51.29
CA LEU A 173 6.87 -8.08 51.80
C LEU A 173 6.88 -8.21 53.33
N ASP A 174 8.06 -8.31 53.95
CA ASP A 174 8.21 -8.25 55.41
C ASP A 174 8.31 -6.81 55.92
N VAL A 175 8.92 -5.91 55.12
CA VAL A 175 9.00 -4.47 55.45
C VAL A 175 7.59 -3.87 55.57
N ILE A 176 6.69 -4.15 54.63
CA ILE A 176 5.33 -3.58 54.63
C ILE A 176 4.47 -4.06 55.81
N ARG A 177 4.86 -5.15 56.49
CA ARG A 177 4.17 -5.67 57.69
C ARG A 177 4.61 -4.98 58.97
N ARG A 178 5.66 -4.15 58.92
CA ARG A 178 6.13 -3.39 60.09
C ARG A 178 5.07 -2.38 60.53
N PRO A 179 5.00 -2.08 61.84
CA PRO A 179 4.08 -1.04 62.32
C PRO A 179 4.41 0.31 61.67
N PRO A 180 3.39 1.10 61.25
CA PRO A 180 3.62 2.36 60.57
C PRO A 180 4.33 3.38 61.49
N PRO A 181 5.14 4.29 60.94
CA PRO A 181 5.81 5.35 61.71
C PRO A 181 4.80 6.23 62.47
N LYS A 182 5.13 6.64 63.71
CA LYS A 182 4.25 7.48 64.56
C LYS A 182 4.04 8.90 64.02
N THR A 183 4.88 9.37 63.11
CA THR A 183 4.88 10.71 62.52
C THR A 183 4.58 10.63 61.02
N THR A 184 3.38 10.18 60.63
CA THR A 184 2.99 10.26 59.22
C THR A 184 2.79 11.73 58.83
N LYS A 185 3.71 12.30 58.05
CA LYS A 185 3.42 13.57 57.36
C LYS A 185 2.15 13.38 56.54
N ARG A 186 1.23 14.36 56.62
CA ARG A 186 -0.01 14.33 55.82
C ARG A 186 0.37 14.22 54.34
N PRO A 187 -0.30 13.38 53.53
CA PRO A 187 -0.04 13.31 52.10
C PRO A 187 -0.06 14.71 51.49
N ALA A 188 0.79 14.96 50.48
CA ALA A 188 0.73 16.21 49.75
C ALA A 188 -0.69 16.41 49.18
N ALA A 189 -1.16 17.66 49.10
CA ALA A 189 -2.44 17.96 48.48
C ALA A 189 -2.32 17.78 46.96
N VAL A 190 -2.63 16.56 46.48
CA VAL A 190 -2.58 16.19 45.05
C VAL A 190 -3.95 16.38 44.42
N LYS A 191 -3.99 16.94 43.21
CA LYS A 191 -5.21 17.15 42.42
C LYS A 191 -5.38 16.07 41.35
N GLU A 192 -6.61 15.86 40.88
CA GLU A 192 -6.90 14.91 39.79
C GLU A 192 -6.18 15.25 38.48
N THR A 193 -5.84 16.52 38.28
CA THR A 193 -5.14 17.05 37.09
C THR A 193 -3.62 16.87 37.16
N ASP A 194 -3.07 16.61 38.35
CA ASP A 194 -1.63 16.45 38.52
C ASP A 194 -1.16 15.15 37.87
N ILE A 195 0.09 15.13 37.39
CA ILE A 195 0.67 13.95 36.74
C ILE A 195 1.06 12.92 37.81
N ALA A 196 0.41 11.77 37.78
CA ALA A 196 0.72 10.65 38.68
C ALA A 196 2.01 9.95 38.23
N TYR A 197 2.10 9.63 36.93
CA TYR A 197 3.27 8.98 36.36
C TYR A 197 3.41 9.30 34.88
N LEU A 198 4.59 9.02 34.33
CA LEU A 198 4.90 9.16 32.92
C LEU A 198 5.36 7.81 32.37
N HIS A 199 4.67 7.35 31.33
CA HIS A 199 5.22 6.34 30.44
C HIS A 199 6.18 7.00 29.45
N HIS A 200 6.87 6.22 28.64
CA HIS A 200 7.59 6.74 27.49
C HIS A 200 7.34 5.88 26.25
N THR A 201 7.46 6.49 25.08
CA THR A 201 7.52 5.75 23.81
C THR A 201 8.82 4.96 23.76
N SER A 202 8.82 3.86 23.01
CA SER A 202 10.04 3.08 22.73
C SER A 202 11.01 3.80 21.78
N GLY A 203 10.57 4.88 21.12
CA GLY A 203 11.37 5.64 20.16
C GLY A 203 11.53 4.94 18.80
N THR A 204 10.64 4.02 18.43
CA THR A 204 10.74 3.20 17.19
C THR A 204 10.84 4.00 15.90
N SER A 205 10.19 5.17 15.81
CA SER A 205 10.19 6.02 14.60
C SER A 205 11.22 7.15 14.60
N THR A 206 11.63 7.64 15.77
CA THR A 206 12.56 8.80 15.90
C THR A 206 13.88 8.48 16.58
N GLY A 207 14.13 7.23 16.99
CA GLY A 207 15.33 6.79 17.72
C GLY A 207 15.39 7.22 19.19
N VAL A 208 14.63 8.26 19.58
CA VAL A 208 14.65 8.88 20.91
C VAL A 208 13.30 8.68 21.63
N PRO A 209 13.27 8.13 22.87
CA PRO A 209 12.04 7.92 23.62
C PRO A 209 11.46 9.25 24.12
N LYS A 210 10.13 9.39 24.08
CA LYS A 210 9.40 10.60 24.50
C LYS A 210 8.46 10.30 25.67
N PRO A 211 8.40 11.13 26.72
CA PRO A 211 7.50 10.93 27.84
C PRO A 211 6.02 11.13 27.44
N ILE A 212 5.14 10.39 28.08
CA ILE A 212 3.68 10.45 27.93
C ILE A 212 3.08 10.61 29.34
N PRO A 213 2.65 11.82 29.71
CA PRO A 213 2.14 12.09 31.04
C PRO A 213 0.77 11.46 31.28
N GLN A 214 0.59 10.85 32.45
CA GLN A 214 -0.68 10.30 32.92
C GLN A 214 -1.13 11.06 34.16
N SER A 215 -2.23 11.80 34.06
CA SER A 215 -2.82 12.46 35.21
C SER A 215 -3.44 11.45 36.18
N HIS A 216 -3.66 11.88 37.42
CA HIS A 216 -4.40 11.10 38.40
C HIS A 216 -5.79 10.67 37.90
N ARG A 217 -6.52 11.58 37.26
CA ARG A 217 -7.80 11.30 36.60
C ARG A 217 -7.66 10.25 35.50
N ALA A 218 -6.62 10.35 34.67
CA ALA A 218 -6.36 9.38 33.60
C ALA A 218 -6.05 7.98 34.16
N ALA A 219 -5.34 7.92 35.28
CA ALA A 219 -4.90 6.68 35.91
C ALA A 219 -6.06 5.88 36.52
N VAL A 220 -7.02 6.54 37.17
CA VAL A 220 -8.08 5.86 37.93
C VAL A 220 -9.50 6.41 37.72
N GLY A 221 -9.65 7.71 37.41
CA GLY A 221 -10.95 8.37 37.34
C GLY A 221 -11.78 8.03 36.09
N VAL A 222 -11.14 7.58 35.01
CA VAL A 222 -11.79 7.21 33.73
C VAL A 222 -12.00 5.70 33.57
N LEU A 223 -11.55 4.91 34.54
CA LEU A 223 -11.60 3.44 34.49
C LEU A 223 -12.97 2.89 34.89
N PRO A 224 -13.31 1.65 34.49
CA PRO A 224 -14.54 1.00 34.91
C PRO A 224 -14.53 0.67 36.42
N ALA A 225 -15.67 0.90 37.08
CA ALA A 225 -15.93 0.47 38.46
C ALA A 225 -16.98 -0.65 38.48
N LEU A 226 -16.61 -1.82 37.96
CA LEU A 226 -17.48 -3.00 37.84
C LEU A 226 -17.21 -3.99 38.98
N ASP A 227 -18.12 -4.92 39.30
CA ASP A 227 -17.83 -5.97 40.29
C ASP A 227 -16.97 -7.08 39.68
N GLY A 228 -15.67 -7.07 40.00
CA GLY A 228 -14.69 -8.07 39.58
C GLY A 228 -14.29 -9.07 40.66
N ARG A 229 -14.99 -9.15 41.81
CA ARG A 229 -14.58 -9.99 42.95
C ARG A 229 -14.57 -11.49 42.65
N LYS A 230 -15.33 -11.94 41.65
CA LYS A 230 -15.49 -13.36 41.33
C LYS A 230 -14.30 -13.97 40.59
N HIS A 231 -13.64 -13.18 39.74
CA HIS A 231 -12.62 -13.68 38.82
C HIS A 231 -11.36 -12.83 38.92
N ALA A 232 -10.22 -13.51 39.02
CA ALA A 232 -8.91 -12.87 38.99
C ALA A 232 -8.37 -12.81 37.56
N SER A 233 -7.49 -11.83 37.32
CA SER A 233 -6.70 -11.74 36.09
C SER A 233 -5.23 -12.08 36.36
N PHE A 234 -4.55 -12.68 35.38
CA PHE A 234 -3.11 -12.85 35.38
C PHE A 234 -2.51 -12.09 34.20
N THR A 235 -1.47 -11.28 34.44
CA THR A 235 -0.80 -10.51 33.39
C THR A 235 0.71 -10.77 33.40
N THR A 236 1.25 -10.98 32.21
CA THR A 236 2.71 -11.01 31.96
C THR A 236 3.25 -9.63 31.56
N THR A 237 2.38 -8.63 31.45
CA THR A 237 2.77 -7.28 31.04
C THR A 237 3.51 -6.57 32.18
N PRO A 238 4.71 -6.02 31.94
CA PRO A 238 5.46 -5.32 32.99
C PRO A 238 4.74 -4.08 33.53
N LEU A 239 4.90 -3.81 34.83
CA LEU A 239 4.34 -2.65 35.53
C LEU A 239 4.84 -1.32 34.95
N TYR A 240 6.10 -1.22 34.53
CA TYR A 240 6.62 -0.03 33.86
C TYR A 240 6.01 0.24 32.46
N HIS A 241 5.14 -0.65 31.97
CA HIS A 241 4.32 -0.48 30.76
C HIS A 241 2.82 -0.69 31.05
N GLY A 242 2.14 -1.54 30.27
CA GLY A 242 0.69 -1.75 30.35
C GLY A 242 0.22 -2.44 31.64
N GLY A 243 1.14 -3.00 32.44
CA GLY A 243 0.79 -3.69 33.68
C GLY A 243 0.13 -2.77 34.71
N ILE A 244 0.50 -1.48 34.78
CA ILE A 244 -0.18 -0.50 35.65
C ILE A 244 -1.63 -0.27 35.20
N ALA A 245 -1.88 -0.23 33.89
CA ALA A 245 -3.23 -0.05 33.38
C ALA A 245 -4.11 -1.27 33.69
N ASP A 246 -3.60 -2.50 33.53
CA ASP A 246 -4.30 -3.71 33.95
C ASP A 246 -4.53 -3.73 35.48
N LEU A 247 -3.54 -3.31 36.27
CA LEU A 247 -3.61 -3.23 37.74
C LEU A 247 -4.71 -2.27 38.21
N PHE A 248 -4.72 -1.02 37.74
CA PHE A 248 -5.73 -0.05 38.16
C PHE A 248 -7.13 -0.41 37.70
N ARG A 249 -7.29 -1.06 36.54
CA ARG A 249 -8.59 -1.57 36.07
C ARG A 249 -9.12 -2.67 36.98
N ALA A 250 -8.26 -3.58 37.43
CA ALA A 250 -8.64 -4.58 38.42
C ALA A 250 -9.04 -3.90 39.75
N TRP A 251 -8.23 -2.96 40.25
CA TRP A 251 -8.45 -2.32 41.56
C TRP A 251 -9.71 -1.46 41.62
N THR A 252 -9.97 -0.66 40.59
CA THR A 252 -11.20 0.15 40.49
C THR A 252 -12.44 -0.74 40.44
N SER A 253 -12.29 -1.99 39.99
CA SER A 253 -13.34 -3.01 39.95
C SER A 253 -13.27 -4.06 41.06
N ASN A 254 -12.53 -3.82 42.15
CA ASN A 254 -12.40 -4.74 43.30
C ASN A 254 -11.91 -6.16 42.93
N ALA A 255 -11.15 -6.30 41.84
CA ALA A 255 -10.66 -7.59 41.35
C ALA A 255 -9.21 -7.87 41.78
N LEU A 256 -8.89 -9.15 41.99
CA LEU A 256 -7.52 -9.61 42.20
C LEU A 256 -6.78 -9.70 40.86
N ILE A 257 -5.56 -9.16 40.81
CA ILE A 257 -4.64 -9.35 39.69
C ILE A 257 -3.32 -9.99 40.13
N TRP A 258 -2.89 -11.00 39.40
CA TRP A 258 -1.60 -11.67 39.58
C TRP A 258 -0.57 -11.13 38.60
N LEU A 259 0.62 -10.83 39.11
CA LEU A 259 1.73 -10.27 38.34
C LEU A 259 2.85 -11.29 38.18
N PHE A 260 3.35 -11.45 36.95
CA PHE A 260 4.51 -12.30 36.70
C PHE A 260 5.79 -11.75 37.38
N PRO A 261 6.60 -12.59 38.05
CA PRO A 261 7.79 -12.15 38.79
C PRO A 261 9.00 -11.88 37.85
N GLY A 262 9.04 -10.68 37.26
CA GLY A 262 10.02 -10.32 36.22
C GLY A 262 11.45 -10.03 36.70
N LYS A 263 11.74 -10.05 38.02
CA LYS A 263 13.07 -9.70 38.56
C LYS A 263 14.12 -10.80 38.40
N HIS A 264 13.73 -12.06 38.61
CA HIS A 264 14.67 -13.20 38.68
C HIS A 264 14.35 -14.34 37.73
N LEU A 265 13.25 -14.23 36.97
CA LEU A 265 12.74 -15.32 36.15
C LEU A 265 12.50 -14.87 34.71
N PRO A 266 13.00 -15.61 33.72
CA PRO A 266 12.62 -15.40 32.33
C PRO A 266 11.16 -15.82 32.15
N ILE A 267 10.44 -15.09 31.29
CA ILE A 267 9.10 -15.49 30.85
C ILE A 267 9.25 -16.66 29.89
N THR A 268 8.83 -17.84 30.33
CA THR A 268 8.75 -19.08 29.55
C THR A 268 7.38 -19.73 29.78
N ALA A 269 6.91 -20.58 28.86
CA ALA A 269 5.62 -21.27 29.05
C ALA A 269 5.59 -22.04 30.38
N SER A 270 6.64 -22.84 30.64
CA SER A 270 6.80 -23.57 31.91
C SER A 270 6.71 -22.67 33.15
N ASN A 271 7.34 -21.49 33.15
CA ASN A 271 7.29 -20.59 34.30
C ASN A 271 5.92 -19.93 34.46
N VAL A 272 5.24 -19.63 33.35
CA VAL A 272 3.86 -19.10 33.36
C VAL A 272 2.89 -20.16 33.91
N CYS A 273 2.99 -21.42 33.45
CA CYS A 273 2.17 -22.53 33.96
C CYS A 273 2.35 -22.71 35.47
N LYS A 274 3.60 -22.73 35.97
CA LYS A 274 3.88 -22.79 37.43
C LYS A 274 3.25 -21.65 38.22
N CYS A 275 3.20 -20.44 37.66
CA CYS A 275 2.50 -19.32 38.30
C CYS A 275 0.99 -19.56 38.35
N LEU A 276 0.39 -20.02 37.24
CA LEU A 276 -1.05 -20.32 37.17
C LEU A 276 -1.45 -21.46 38.12
N GLU A 277 -0.62 -22.50 38.24
CA GLU A 277 -0.78 -23.58 39.21
C GLU A 277 -0.73 -23.07 40.65
N ALA A 278 0.24 -22.21 40.97
CA ALA A 278 0.36 -21.61 42.30
C ALA A 278 -0.84 -20.71 42.64
N ALA A 279 -1.33 -19.92 41.67
CA ALA A 279 -2.54 -19.12 41.82
C ALA A 279 -3.78 -20.00 42.03
N SER A 280 -3.89 -21.12 41.30
CA SER A 280 -4.98 -22.09 41.41
C SER A 280 -5.01 -22.77 42.79
N SER A 281 -3.82 -23.11 43.32
CA SER A 281 -3.67 -23.60 44.70
C SER A 281 -4.18 -22.59 45.72
N CYS A 282 -3.93 -21.29 45.51
CA CYS A 282 -4.49 -20.25 46.37
C CYS A 282 -6.01 -20.12 46.23
N ALA A 283 -6.56 -20.22 45.02
CA ALA A 283 -8.00 -20.17 44.78
C ALA A 283 -8.75 -21.31 45.49
N SER A 284 -8.18 -22.52 45.49
CA SER A 284 -8.73 -23.68 46.22
C SER A 284 -8.89 -23.47 47.74
N LYS A 285 -8.22 -22.45 48.30
CA LYS A 285 -8.31 -22.06 49.72
C LYS A 285 -9.31 -20.93 49.97
N GLY A 286 -10.15 -20.59 49.00
CA GLY A 286 -11.21 -19.57 49.11
C GLY A 286 -10.89 -18.23 48.43
N GLY A 287 -9.85 -18.15 47.61
CA GLY A 287 -9.55 -16.96 46.78
C GLY A 287 -10.22 -17.03 45.39
N PRO A 288 -10.30 -15.90 44.65
CA PRO A 288 -10.84 -15.90 43.29
C PRO A 288 -9.92 -16.66 42.32
N GLU A 289 -10.51 -17.47 41.45
CA GLU A 289 -9.80 -18.22 40.41
C GLU A 289 -9.34 -17.29 39.29
N VAL A 290 -8.18 -17.56 38.70
CA VAL A 290 -7.71 -16.86 37.51
C VAL A 290 -8.53 -17.32 36.31
N LYS A 291 -9.39 -16.44 35.78
CA LYS A 291 -10.19 -16.68 34.57
C LYS A 291 -9.85 -15.76 33.41
N TYR A 292 -9.08 -14.70 33.66
CA TYR A 292 -8.66 -13.76 32.62
C TYR A 292 -7.14 -13.75 32.48
N PHE A 293 -6.65 -13.96 31.26
CA PHE A 293 -5.22 -13.97 30.96
C PHE A 293 -4.88 -12.81 30.01
N SER A 294 -3.96 -11.93 30.39
CA SER A 294 -3.50 -10.79 29.57
C SER A 294 -2.05 -10.98 29.19
N SER A 295 -1.73 -10.91 27.90
CA SER A 295 -0.37 -11.11 27.42
C SER A 295 -0.10 -10.42 26.09
N VAL A 296 1.16 -10.51 25.63
CA VAL A 296 1.62 -10.01 24.33
C VAL A 296 1.82 -11.18 23.33
N PRO A 297 1.81 -10.92 22.01
CA PRO A 297 1.79 -11.97 20.98
C PRO A 297 2.82 -13.09 21.14
N TYR A 298 4.09 -12.76 21.40
CA TYR A 298 5.14 -13.78 21.47
C TYR A 298 4.97 -14.75 22.66
N ILE A 299 4.47 -14.26 23.79
CA ILE A 299 4.22 -15.10 24.96
C ILE A 299 3.02 -16.00 24.68
N LEU A 300 1.99 -15.44 24.04
CA LEU A 300 0.79 -16.21 23.72
C LEU A 300 1.10 -17.31 22.70
N GLN A 301 1.93 -17.03 21.69
CA GLN A 301 2.45 -18.04 20.76
C GLN A 301 3.22 -19.13 21.50
N MET A 302 4.17 -18.75 22.36
CA MET A 302 4.94 -19.70 23.16
C MET A 302 4.05 -20.57 24.08
N MET A 303 2.97 -20.01 24.62
CA MET A 303 1.99 -20.77 25.41
C MET A 303 1.12 -21.68 24.54
N ALA A 304 0.82 -21.29 23.30
CA ALA A 304 0.07 -22.10 22.35
C ALA A 304 0.87 -23.32 21.86
N ASP A 305 2.19 -23.15 21.70
CA ASP A 305 3.11 -24.20 21.26
C ASP A 305 3.45 -25.22 22.37
N ASP A 306 3.13 -24.90 23.64
CA ASP A 306 3.34 -25.77 24.81
C ASP A 306 2.03 -26.44 25.22
N GLU A 307 2.03 -27.77 25.37
CA GLU A 307 0.80 -28.54 25.66
C GLU A 307 0.13 -28.12 26.98
N ALA A 308 0.91 -27.96 28.05
CA ALA A 308 0.38 -27.49 29.33
C ALA A 308 -0.06 -26.03 29.26
N GLY A 309 0.69 -25.21 28.52
CA GLY A 309 0.34 -23.82 28.23
C GLY A 309 -1.03 -23.69 27.56
N LEU A 310 -1.27 -24.46 26.50
CA LEU A 310 -2.53 -24.46 25.75
C LEU A 310 -3.70 -24.92 26.63
N GLU A 311 -3.52 -25.97 27.43
CA GLU A 311 -4.54 -26.42 28.38
C GLU A 311 -4.93 -25.33 29.38
N HIS A 312 -3.96 -24.56 29.88
CA HIS A 312 -4.25 -23.43 30.75
C HIS A 312 -5.05 -22.34 30.03
N LEU A 313 -4.70 -22.01 28.78
CA LEU A 313 -5.42 -21.02 27.97
C LEU A 313 -6.87 -21.45 27.70
N GLN A 314 -7.12 -22.74 27.46
CA GLN A 314 -8.46 -23.30 27.23
C GLN A 314 -9.37 -23.23 28.46
N ARG A 315 -8.81 -23.22 29.67
CA ARG A 315 -9.57 -23.11 30.94
C ARG A 315 -9.94 -21.67 31.30
N MET A 316 -9.42 -20.67 30.57
CA MET A 316 -9.70 -19.26 30.80
C MET A 316 -11.04 -18.87 30.17
N ASP A 317 -11.79 -18.03 30.87
CA ASP A 317 -13.00 -17.43 30.31
C ASP A 317 -12.64 -16.46 29.18
N ILE A 318 -11.52 -15.73 29.32
CA ILE A 318 -11.03 -14.77 28.34
C ILE A 318 -9.50 -14.77 28.29
N VAL A 319 -8.94 -14.93 27.09
CA VAL A 319 -7.53 -14.73 26.79
C VAL A 319 -7.39 -13.45 25.96
N GLY A 320 -6.75 -12.44 26.53
CA GLY A 320 -6.52 -11.14 25.90
C GLY A 320 -5.11 -11.00 25.36
N VAL A 321 -5.00 -10.61 24.09
CA VAL A 321 -3.74 -10.18 23.46
C VAL A 321 -3.79 -8.69 23.11
N GLY A 322 -2.71 -7.97 23.37
CA GLY A 322 -2.63 -6.54 23.04
C GLY A 322 -1.20 -6.02 23.00
N GLY A 323 -1.08 -4.75 22.60
CA GLY A 323 0.22 -4.05 22.51
C GLY A 323 0.98 -4.28 21.19
N ALA A 324 0.70 -5.36 20.46
CA ALA A 324 1.14 -5.63 19.09
C ALA A 324 0.13 -6.56 18.40
N ALA A 325 0.18 -6.66 17.07
CA ALA A 325 -0.65 -7.59 16.30
C ALA A 325 -0.21 -9.04 16.56
N LEU A 326 -1.19 -9.94 16.71
CA LEU A 326 -0.95 -11.39 16.77
C LEU A 326 -0.99 -11.95 15.33
N PRO A 327 -0.05 -12.80 14.92
CA PRO A 327 -0.12 -13.47 13.62
C PRO A 327 -1.44 -14.23 13.44
N GLU A 328 -2.02 -14.15 12.25
CA GLU A 328 -3.35 -14.70 11.95
C GLU A 328 -3.38 -16.21 12.17
N GLU A 329 -2.35 -16.93 11.72
CA GLU A 329 -2.24 -18.38 11.87
C GLU A 329 -2.24 -18.83 13.34
N VAL A 330 -1.60 -18.06 14.22
CA VAL A 330 -1.53 -18.36 15.66
C VAL A 330 -2.88 -18.11 16.32
N GLY A 331 -3.51 -16.96 16.03
CA GLY A 331 -4.80 -16.61 16.62
C GLY A 331 -5.94 -17.52 16.14
N ASP A 332 -5.96 -17.85 14.85
CA ASP A 332 -6.93 -18.80 14.28
C ASP A 332 -6.71 -20.22 14.83
N GLY A 333 -5.46 -20.61 15.07
CA GLY A 333 -5.11 -21.83 15.79
C GLY A 333 -5.73 -21.88 17.18
N LEU A 334 -5.49 -20.85 18.00
CA LEU A 334 -6.04 -20.76 19.36
C LEU A 334 -7.57 -20.80 19.39
N VAL A 335 -8.24 -20.08 18.48
CA VAL A 335 -9.70 -20.08 18.38
C VAL A 335 -10.23 -21.46 17.96
N ARG A 336 -9.56 -22.12 17.00
CA ARG A 336 -9.88 -23.49 16.60
C ARG A 336 -9.72 -24.48 17.76
N ASP A 337 -8.71 -24.27 18.59
CA ASP A 337 -8.41 -25.04 19.81
C ASP A 337 -9.27 -24.60 21.02
N LYS A 338 -10.38 -23.88 20.78
CA LYS A 338 -11.39 -23.51 21.77
C LYS A 338 -10.92 -22.55 22.86
N VAL A 339 -9.91 -21.73 22.56
CA VAL A 339 -9.53 -20.62 23.42
C VAL A 339 -10.41 -19.40 23.12
N ASN A 340 -11.00 -18.81 24.18
CA ASN A 340 -11.80 -17.58 24.09
C ASN A 340 -10.91 -16.34 23.89
N LEU A 341 -10.32 -16.23 22.70
CA LEU A 341 -9.35 -15.21 22.34
C LEU A 341 -10.01 -13.87 22.01
N ILE A 342 -9.46 -12.79 22.58
CA ILE A 342 -9.77 -11.40 22.22
C ILE A 342 -8.51 -10.59 21.92
N SER A 343 -8.56 -9.80 20.86
CA SER A 343 -7.72 -8.62 20.66
C SER A 343 -8.17 -7.46 21.55
N ARG A 344 -7.19 -6.79 22.18
CA ARG A 344 -7.34 -5.57 22.99
C ARG A 344 -6.50 -4.46 22.35
N PHE A 345 -7.14 -3.35 21.97
CA PHE A 345 -6.48 -2.22 21.33
C PHE A 345 -6.54 -0.95 22.18
N GLY A 346 -5.40 -0.31 22.35
CA GLY A 346 -5.24 0.90 23.15
C GLY A 346 -3.83 1.48 23.03
N SER A 347 -3.68 2.71 23.51
CA SER A 347 -2.42 3.45 23.52
C SER A 347 -2.16 4.08 24.90
N ALA A 348 -0.92 4.49 25.15
CA ALA A 348 -0.64 5.28 26.35
C ALA A 348 -1.27 6.67 26.25
N GLU A 349 -1.42 7.21 25.03
CA GLU A 349 -2.04 8.50 24.77
C GLU A 349 -3.55 8.53 25.03
N CYS A 350 -4.26 7.42 24.78
CA CYS A 350 -5.72 7.41 24.78
C CYS A 350 -6.36 6.28 25.59
N GLY A 351 -5.55 5.47 26.27
CA GLY A 351 -6.02 4.37 27.10
C GLY A 351 -6.62 3.23 26.27
N PHE A 352 -7.58 2.50 26.86
CA PHE A 352 -8.17 1.31 26.25
C PHE A 352 -9.36 1.67 25.33
N LEU A 353 -9.15 1.55 24.02
CA LEU A 353 -10.03 2.07 22.97
C LEU A 353 -11.07 1.05 22.53
N MET A 354 -10.63 -0.15 22.16
CA MET A 354 -11.50 -1.17 21.56
C MET A 354 -11.14 -2.58 22.02
N SER A 355 -12.14 -3.46 21.98
CA SER A 355 -12.00 -4.89 22.24
C SER A 355 -12.76 -5.69 21.20
N SER A 356 -12.29 -6.88 20.88
CA SER A 356 -12.99 -7.88 20.06
C SER A 356 -13.90 -8.80 20.89
N TYR A 357 -14.26 -8.39 22.12
CA TYR A 357 -15.16 -9.15 22.97
C TYR A 357 -16.53 -9.34 22.30
N ARG A 358 -16.95 -10.60 22.18
CA ARG A 358 -18.05 -11.04 21.32
C ARG A 358 -18.54 -12.41 21.77
N ASP A 359 -19.69 -12.84 21.26
CA ASP A 359 -20.22 -14.18 21.50
C ASP A 359 -19.31 -15.22 20.81
N PHE A 360 -18.46 -15.88 21.60
CA PHE A 360 -17.42 -16.79 21.09
C PHE A 360 -18.00 -18.02 20.39
N GLU A 361 -19.26 -18.39 20.63
CA GLU A 361 -19.90 -19.51 19.93
C GLU A 361 -20.35 -19.12 18.53
N LYS A 362 -20.78 -17.87 18.34
CA LYS A 362 -21.37 -17.37 17.08
C LYS A 362 -20.40 -16.62 16.19
N ASP A 363 -19.37 -16.02 16.78
CA ASP A 363 -18.46 -15.10 16.10
C ASP A 363 -17.00 -15.53 16.36
N GLN A 364 -16.31 -15.98 15.31
CA GLN A 364 -14.92 -16.41 15.38
C GLN A 364 -13.92 -15.28 15.05
N ALA A 365 -14.38 -14.07 14.76
CA ALA A 365 -13.59 -12.95 14.26
C ALA A 365 -12.80 -12.22 15.38
N TRP A 366 -11.86 -12.93 16.02
CA TRP A 366 -11.05 -12.47 17.16
C TRP A 366 -10.13 -11.27 16.87
N GLN A 367 -9.72 -11.11 15.61
CA GLN A 367 -8.84 -10.03 15.15
C GLN A 367 -9.59 -8.73 14.85
N TYR A 368 -10.93 -8.79 14.77
CA TYR A 368 -11.74 -7.61 14.49
C TYR A 368 -12.15 -6.97 15.83
N LEU A 369 -11.74 -5.73 16.04
CA LEU A 369 -12.06 -4.92 17.20
C LEU A 369 -13.44 -4.28 17.01
N ARG A 370 -14.24 -4.21 18.09
CA ARG A 370 -15.58 -3.63 18.05
C ARG A 370 -15.50 -2.19 18.55
N ALA A 371 -15.82 -1.23 17.68
CA ALA A 371 -16.19 0.12 18.10
C ALA A 371 -17.66 0.01 18.56
N SER A 372 -17.88 -0.16 19.87
CA SER A 372 -19.20 -0.60 20.38
C SER A 372 -20.37 0.26 19.88
N PRO A 373 -21.48 -0.32 19.40
CA PRO A 373 -22.72 0.43 19.18
C PRO A 373 -23.48 0.52 20.52
N THR A 374 -23.73 1.72 21.02
CA THR A 374 -24.72 1.92 22.10
C THR A 374 -25.66 3.07 21.75
N GLY A 375 -26.80 2.71 21.14
CA GLY A 375 -27.99 3.57 20.97
C GLY A 375 -27.96 4.53 19.77
N GLU A 376 -29.12 4.72 19.14
CA GLU A 376 -29.34 5.56 17.95
C GLU A 376 -29.10 7.09 18.16
N GLN A 377 -28.51 7.53 19.27
CA GLN A 377 -28.41 8.96 19.61
C GLN A 377 -27.05 9.48 20.08
N GLN A 378 -25.99 8.68 20.19
CA GLN A 378 -24.67 9.19 20.58
C GLN A 378 -23.56 8.64 19.68
N GLN A 379 -23.11 9.46 18.74
CA GLN A 379 -21.90 9.19 17.96
C GLN A 379 -20.72 8.99 18.93
N GLN A 380 -20.04 7.85 18.85
CA GLN A 380 -18.83 7.63 19.65
C GLN A 380 -17.72 8.62 19.24
N PRO A 381 -16.81 8.98 20.15
CA PRO A 381 -15.66 9.82 19.80
C PRO A 381 -14.57 9.06 19.03
N LEU A 382 -14.88 7.92 18.39
CA LEU A 382 -13.94 7.15 17.57
C LEU A 382 -14.43 7.18 16.12
N ILE A 383 -13.64 7.80 15.25
CA ILE A 383 -13.94 7.92 13.81
C ILE A 383 -12.89 7.16 13.04
N PHE A 384 -13.33 6.46 12.00
CA PHE A 384 -12.46 5.80 11.03
C PHE A 384 -12.46 6.60 9.74
N GLU A 385 -11.47 7.48 9.57
CA GLU A 385 -11.33 8.34 8.38
C GLU A 385 -10.78 7.53 7.21
N ARG A 386 -11.54 7.45 6.12
CA ARG A 386 -11.18 6.64 4.95
C ARG A 386 -9.93 7.19 4.26
N GLN A 387 -8.97 6.31 4.00
CA GLN A 387 -7.72 6.60 3.27
C GLN A 387 -7.82 6.11 1.82
N GLU A 388 -6.95 6.63 0.94
CA GLU A 388 -6.96 6.38 -0.51
C GLU A 388 -6.79 4.89 -0.91
N ASP A 389 -6.14 4.11 -0.05
CA ASP A 389 -5.83 2.69 -0.25
C ASP A 389 -7.01 1.74 0.09
N GLY A 390 -8.09 2.29 0.65
CA GLY A 390 -9.20 1.51 1.16
C GLY A 390 -9.00 0.98 2.59
N LEU A 391 -8.06 1.55 3.34
CA LEU A 391 -7.99 1.44 4.79
C LEU A 391 -8.62 2.67 5.43
N SER A 392 -8.69 2.69 6.76
CA SER A 392 -9.27 3.82 7.51
C SER A 392 -8.43 4.11 8.73
N GLU A 393 -8.01 5.36 8.87
CA GLU A 393 -7.23 5.82 10.01
C GLU A 393 -8.14 6.03 11.21
N LEU A 394 -7.75 5.52 12.37
CA LEU A 394 -8.46 5.78 13.61
C LEU A 394 -8.15 7.19 14.12
N VAL A 395 -9.18 8.02 14.22
CA VAL A 395 -9.16 9.37 14.78
C VAL A 395 -10.03 9.42 16.02
N ILE A 396 -9.46 9.91 17.12
CA ILE A 396 -10.12 10.00 18.41
C ILE A 396 -10.57 11.45 18.60
N GLN A 397 -11.87 11.67 18.65
CA GLN A 397 -12.50 12.98 18.75
C GLN A 397 -12.47 13.56 20.16
N PRO A 398 -12.61 14.90 20.29
CA PRO A 398 -12.87 15.54 21.56
C PRO A 398 -14.06 14.90 22.29
N GLY A 399 -13.94 14.71 23.60
CA GLY A 399 -14.95 14.04 24.42
C GLY A 399 -14.60 12.60 24.78
N TRP A 400 -13.56 12.00 24.18
CA TRP A 400 -13.02 10.74 24.67
C TRP A 400 -12.49 10.87 26.12
N PRO A 401 -12.73 9.90 27.02
CA PRO A 401 -12.49 10.09 28.46
C PRO A 401 -11.05 10.44 28.85
N HIS A 402 -10.06 9.93 28.11
CA HIS A 402 -8.66 10.22 28.34
C HIS A 402 -7.90 10.41 27.02
N MET A 403 -7.29 11.59 26.85
CA MET A 403 -6.50 11.92 25.67
C MET A 403 -5.32 12.81 26.08
N ALA A 404 -4.13 12.23 26.21
CA ALA A 404 -2.91 12.91 26.64
C ALA A 404 -2.24 13.75 25.53
N LYS A 405 -2.55 13.46 24.26
CA LYS A 405 -2.02 14.20 23.09
C LYS A 405 -3.13 14.53 22.11
N ARG A 406 -2.97 15.67 21.43
CA ARG A 406 -3.80 16.14 20.32
C ARG A 406 -2.86 16.57 19.20
N ASN A 407 -3.19 16.24 17.96
CA ASN A 407 -2.33 16.53 16.81
C ASN A 407 -3.12 17.08 15.60
N ARG A 408 -4.37 17.49 15.80
CA ARG A 408 -5.24 18.12 14.80
C ARG A 408 -5.83 19.41 15.34
N ASP A 409 -6.17 20.32 14.43
CA ASP A 409 -6.65 21.68 14.75
C ASP A 409 -8.00 21.68 15.48
N ASP A 410 -8.84 20.67 15.22
CA ASP A 410 -10.13 20.44 15.90
C ASP A 410 -9.99 19.86 17.31
N GLY A 411 -8.75 19.65 17.78
CA GLY A 411 -8.46 19.05 19.08
C GLY A 411 -8.60 17.53 19.13
N SER A 412 -8.80 16.87 17.99
CA SER A 412 -8.76 15.41 17.88
C SER A 412 -7.33 14.86 17.87
N TYR A 413 -7.22 13.54 18.00
CA TYR A 413 -5.98 12.81 17.90
C TYR A 413 -6.05 11.75 16.79
N ALA A 414 -5.36 12.00 15.69
CA ALA A 414 -5.08 11.01 14.65
C ALA A 414 -3.98 10.07 15.14
N THR A 415 -4.31 8.78 15.22
CA THR A 415 -3.43 7.77 15.82
C THR A 415 -2.32 7.29 14.90
N ALA A 416 -2.42 7.56 13.60
CA ALA A 416 -1.66 6.92 12.53
C ALA A 416 -1.90 5.40 12.41
N ASP A 417 -2.85 4.83 13.15
CA ASP A 417 -3.21 3.42 13.06
C ASP A 417 -4.29 3.21 12.00
N LEU A 418 -3.98 2.38 10.99
CA LEU A 418 -4.84 2.06 9.86
C LEU A 418 -5.60 0.75 10.12
N PHE A 419 -6.88 0.76 9.81
CA PHE A 419 -7.81 -0.35 10.01
C PHE A 419 -8.52 -0.71 8.71
N ALA A 420 -8.82 -2.00 8.57
CA ALA A 420 -9.72 -2.52 7.54
C ALA A 420 -11.09 -2.83 8.16
N PRO A 421 -12.21 -2.38 7.55
CA PRO A 421 -13.54 -2.76 8.00
C PRO A 421 -13.80 -4.24 7.74
N HIS A 422 -14.58 -4.89 8.60
CA HIS A 422 -15.10 -6.23 8.35
C HIS A 422 -16.11 -6.18 7.19
N PRO A 423 -16.11 -7.17 6.27
CA PRO A 423 -17.02 -7.19 5.14
C PRO A 423 -18.51 -7.24 5.56
N ASP A 424 -18.83 -8.10 6.53
CA ASP A 424 -20.23 -8.38 6.91
C ASP A 424 -20.67 -7.86 8.29
N LEU A 425 -19.72 -7.45 9.16
CA LEU A 425 -20.00 -7.05 10.53
C LEU A 425 -19.85 -5.53 10.65
N GLU A 426 -20.95 -4.86 10.93
CA GLU A 426 -20.95 -3.42 11.15
C GLU A 426 -20.11 -3.07 12.39
N ASN A 427 -19.37 -1.95 12.34
CA ASN A 427 -18.50 -1.45 13.42
C ASN A 427 -17.43 -2.45 13.91
N ALA A 428 -17.05 -3.41 13.08
CA ALA A 428 -15.95 -4.32 13.31
C ALA A 428 -14.74 -3.95 12.44
N TRP A 429 -13.58 -3.76 13.07
CA TRP A 429 -12.39 -3.21 12.44
C TRP A 429 -11.15 -4.04 12.76
N ARG A 430 -10.45 -4.51 11.73
CA ARG A 430 -9.19 -5.23 11.88
C ARG A 430 -8.03 -4.24 11.80
N TYR A 431 -7.16 -4.25 12.80
CA TYR A 431 -5.91 -3.49 12.73
C TYR A 431 -5.08 -3.98 11.55
N HIS A 432 -4.57 -3.05 10.73
CA HIS A 432 -3.77 -3.37 9.56
C HIS A 432 -2.30 -2.98 9.76
N SER A 433 -2.01 -1.70 9.98
CA SER A 433 -0.64 -1.19 10.04
C SER A 433 -0.60 0.24 10.60
N ARG A 434 0.60 0.76 10.86
CA ARG A 434 0.80 2.19 11.14
C ARG A 434 1.20 2.95 9.88
N ALA A 435 0.60 4.10 9.63
CA ALA A 435 0.94 4.98 8.50
C ALA A 435 2.39 5.51 8.56
N ASP A 436 2.97 5.61 9.76
CA ASP A 436 4.30 6.19 9.98
C ASP A 436 5.44 5.18 10.20
N SER A 437 5.16 3.87 10.13
CA SER A 437 6.15 2.79 10.32
C SER A 437 6.44 2.02 9.03
N GLN A 438 5.94 2.51 7.89
CA GLN A 438 6.14 1.92 6.57
C GLN A 438 7.54 2.25 6.03
N LEU A 439 8.20 1.26 5.41
CA LEU A 439 9.37 1.51 4.60
C LEU A 439 8.95 2.24 3.33
N THR A 440 9.58 3.40 3.08
CA THR A 440 9.35 4.16 1.85
C THR A 440 10.51 3.92 0.90
N LEU A 441 10.27 3.17 -0.17
CA LEU A 441 11.28 2.97 -1.22
C LEU A 441 11.49 4.26 -2.02
N LEU A 442 12.60 4.35 -2.76
CA LEU A 442 12.92 5.46 -3.66
C LEU A 442 11.81 5.71 -4.71
N THR A 443 11.05 4.67 -5.05
CA THR A 443 9.87 4.75 -5.92
C THR A 443 8.66 5.46 -5.30
N GLY A 444 8.75 5.86 -4.02
CA GLY A 444 7.67 6.45 -3.24
C GLY A 444 6.60 5.45 -2.78
N LYS A 445 6.80 4.15 -3.08
CA LYS A 445 5.92 3.09 -2.62
C LYS A 445 6.25 2.72 -1.19
N LYS A 446 5.21 2.64 -0.38
CA LYS A 446 5.30 2.34 1.05
C LYS A 446 4.79 0.93 1.33
N PHE A 447 5.41 0.22 2.26
CA PHE A 447 4.91 -1.06 2.75
C PHE A 447 5.35 -1.28 4.20
N ASP A 448 4.58 -2.09 4.94
CA ASP A 448 4.95 -2.47 6.29
C ASP A 448 5.93 -3.66 6.26
N PRO A 449 7.16 -3.51 6.77
CA PRO A 449 8.11 -4.63 6.85
C PRO A 449 7.74 -5.69 7.91
N ALA A 450 6.96 -5.35 8.95
CA ALA A 450 6.80 -6.24 10.11
C ALA A 450 6.12 -7.58 9.76
N PRO A 451 5.05 -7.63 8.94
CA PRO A 451 4.46 -8.92 8.54
C PRO A 451 5.43 -9.84 7.78
N LEU A 452 6.30 -9.25 6.94
CA LEU A 452 7.33 -10.00 6.20
C LEU A 452 8.40 -10.55 7.16
N GLU A 453 8.83 -9.75 8.13
CA GLU A 453 9.80 -10.18 9.15
C GLU A 453 9.28 -11.34 9.99
N ASP A 454 8.04 -11.24 10.47
CA ASP A 454 7.41 -12.27 11.30
C ASP A 454 7.19 -13.57 10.49
N ALA A 455 6.74 -13.47 9.24
CA ALA A 455 6.56 -14.61 8.37
C ALA A 455 7.88 -15.32 8.01
N ILE A 456 8.95 -14.55 7.73
CA ILE A 456 10.29 -15.11 7.48
C ILE A 456 10.86 -15.76 8.74
N ARG A 457 10.65 -15.16 9.92
CA ARG A 457 11.07 -15.78 11.19
C ARG A 457 10.34 -17.10 11.44
N ALA A 458 9.05 -17.15 11.15
CA ALA A 458 8.22 -18.34 11.43
C ALA A 458 8.48 -19.52 10.47
N CYS A 459 9.16 -19.30 9.33
CA CYS A 459 9.28 -20.33 8.30
C CYS A 459 10.37 -21.39 8.55
N SER A 460 11.38 -21.10 9.36
CA SER A 460 12.47 -22.04 9.66
C SER A 460 13.03 -21.86 11.09
N PRO A 461 13.27 -22.96 11.83
CA PRO A 461 13.90 -22.90 13.16
C PRO A 461 15.37 -22.47 13.11
N LEU A 462 15.96 -22.31 11.91
CA LEU A 462 17.34 -21.88 11.72
C LEU A 462 17.53 -20.36 11.81
N ILE A 463 16.43 -19.60 11.89
CA ILE A 463 16.42 -18.14 12.01
C ILE A 463 15.82 -17.74 13.34
N ASP A 464 16.57 -16.95 14.12
CA ASP A 464 16.05 -16.32 15.34
C ASP A 464 15.25 -15.05 14.99
N HIS A 465 15.78 -14.21 14.10
CA HIS A 465 15.19 -12.92 13.72
C HIS A 465 15.39 -12.60 12.23
N ALA A 466 14.48 -11.81 11.66
CA ALA A 466 14.63 -11.17 10.35
C ALA A 466 14.45 -9.65 10.50
N LEU A 467 15.30 -8.86 9.83
CA LEU A 467 15.16 -7.41 9.74
C LEU A 467 15.08 -7.00 8.28
N VAL A 468 13.91 -6.57 7.83
CA VAL A 468 13.69 -6.02 6.50
C VAL A 468 14.12 -4.55 6.49
N PHE A 469 14.94 -4.17 5.51
CA PHE A 469 15.48 -2.83 5.33
C PHE A 469 15.23 -2.33 3.90
N GLY A 470 15.49 -1.05 3.65
CA GLY A 470 15.42 -0.47 2.32
C GLY A 470 14.77 0.91 2.23
N ASN A 471 14.64 1.62 3.34
CA ASN A 471 14.12 2.99 3.33
C ASN A 471 15.00 3.90 2.47
N GLY A 472 14.39 4.65 1.55
CA GLY A 472 15.11 5.48 0.57
C GLY A 472 15.86 4.70 -0.52
N GLN A 473 15.72 3.36 -0.55
CA GLN A 473 16.40 2.49 -1.52
C GLN A 473 15.43 2.01 -2.60
N SER A 474 15.98 1.51 -3.70
CA SER A 474 15.17 1.11 -4.86
C SER A 474 14.33 -0.15 -4.63
N TYR A 475 14.76 -1.01 -3.72
CA TYR A 475 14.10 -2.27 -3.35
C TYR A 475 14.49 -2.67 -1.93
N ALA A 476 13.66 -3.50 -1.31
CA ALA A 476 13.87 -3.99 0.05
C ALA A 476 14.89 -5.15 0.10
N GLY A 477 15.57 -5.27 1.24
CA GLY A 477 16.41 -6.42 1.58
C GLY A 477 16.08 -6.96 2.97
N VAL A 478 16.66 -8.10 3.33
CA VAL A 478 16.48 -8.70 4.66
C VAL A 478 17.80 -9.20 5.24
N LEU A 479 18.05 -8.86 6.50
CA LEU A 479 19.09 -9.48 7.32
C LEU A 479 18.51 -10.71 8.01
N LEU A 480 19.12 -11.88 7.81
CA LEU A 480 18.68 -13.17 8.35
C LEU A 480 19.58 -13.59 9.52
N PHE A 481 19.11 -13.42 10.75
CA PHE A 481 19.87 -13.74 11.96
C PHE A 481 19.73 -15.21 12.33
N ARG A 482 20.84 -15.94 12.31
CA ARG A 482 20.87 -17.39 12.60
C ARG A 482 20.51 -17.69 14.06
N SER A 483 19.76 -18.77 14.25
CA SER A 483 19.57 -19.39 15.56
C SER A 483 20.77 -20.23 15.98
N SER A 484 20.76 -20.72 17.22
CA SER A 484 21.79 -21.66 17.72
C SER A 484 21.87 -22.95 16.89
N GLN A 485 20.74 -23.41 16.33
CA GLN A 485 20.68 -24.55 15.43
C GLN A 485 21.28 -24.23 14.04
N GLY A 486 21.12 -22.99 13.59
CA GLY A 486 21.67 -22.49 12.32
C GLY A 486 23.12 -21.99 12.41
N ALA A 487 23.77 -22.03 13.57
CA ALA A 487 25.06 -21.39 13.82
C ALA A 487 26.21 -21.97 12.97
N SER A 488 26.21 -23.28 12.70
CA SER A 488 27.27 -23.99 11.97
C SER A 488 27.02 -24.11 10.46
N MET A 489 25.86 -23.65 9.96
CA MET A 489 25.49 -23.79 8.56
C MET A 489 26.27 -22.81 7.66
N SER A 490 26.50 -23.11 6.39
CA SER A 490 27.10 -22.12 5.46
C SER A 490 26.07 -21.12 4.95
N ASP A 491 26.49 -19.88 4.65
CA ASP A 491 25.62 -18.81 4.13
C ASP A 491 24.81 -19.27 2.91
N LYS A 492 25.46 -20.01 2.00
CA LYS A 492 24.81 -20.57 0.80
C LYS A 492 23.68 -21.54 1.13
N HIS A 493 23.87 -22.40 2.14
CA HIS A 493 22.83 -23.36 2.53
C HIS A 493 21.66 -22.67 3.23
N LEU A 494 21.94 -21.69 4.11
CA LEU A 494 20.89 -20.89 4.75
C LEU A 494 20.01 -20.19 3.71
N CYS A 495 20.62 -19.46 2.78
CA CYS A 495 19.86 -18.79 1.73
C CYS A 495 19.09 -19.78 0.85
N ALA A 496 19.67 -20.94 0.52
CA ALA A 496 18.99 -21.95 -0.29
C ALA A 496 17.73 -22.53 0.38
N GLU A 497 17.75 -22.73 1.70
CA GLU A 497 16.59 -23.22 2.46
C GLU A 497 15.48 -22.17 2.60
N ILE A 498 15.86 -20.91 2.80
CA ILE A 498 14.90 -19.81 3.05
C ILE A 498 14.32 -19.24 1.75
N SER A 499 15.06 -19.31 0.63
CA SER A 499 14.66 -18.73 -0.66
C SER A 499 13.27 -19.18 -1.12
N PRO A 500 12.89 -20.48 -1.11
CA PRO A 500 11.56 -20.91 -1.56
C PRO A 500 10.41 -20.29 -0.76
N PHE A 501 10.60 -20.04 0.53
CA PHE A 501 9.61 -19.40 1.39
C PHE A 501 9.49 -17.91 1.10
N VAL A 502 10.63 -17.21 0.95
CA VAL A 502 10.63 -15.79 0.56
C VAL A 502 10.04 -15.61 -0.84
N GLU A 503 10.30 -16.52 -1.78
CA GLU A 503 9.68 -16.52 -3.10
C GLU A 503 8.16 -16.71 -3.03
N LYS A 504 7.66 -17.56 -2.12
CA LYS A 504 6.23 -17.68 -1.85
C LYS A 504 5.66 -16.36 -1.31
N LEU A 505 6.28 -15.77 -0.30
CA LEU A 505 5.87 -14.48 0.26
C LEU A 505 5.90 -13.39 -0.80
N ASN A 506 6.93 -13.35 -1.65
CA ASN A 506 7.03 -12.38 -2.76
C ASN A 506 5.89 -12.51 -3.77
N ARG A 507 5.37 -13.73 -4.02
CA ARG A 507 4.21 -13.94 -4.90
C ARG A 507 2.92 -13.40 -4.28
N GLU A 508 2.79 -13.48 -2.96
CA GLU A 508 1.61 -13.06 -2.18
C GLU A 508 1.66 -11.58 -1.78
N SER A 509 2.86 -10.98 -1.77
CA SER A 509 3.12 -9.58 -1.38
C SER A 509 2.90 -8.58 -2.52
N GLN A 510 2.78 -7.31 -2.15
CA GLN A 510 2.80 -6.20 -3.12
C GLN A 510 4.11 -6.23 -3.92
N SER A 511 4.05 -5.94 -5.22
CA SER A 511 5.21 -6.12 -6.12
C SER A 511 6.46 -5.32 -5.71
N HIS A 512 6.29 -4.21 -5.00
CA HIS A 512 7.38 -3.39 -4.47
C HIS A 512 7.89 -3.83 -3.09
N ALA A 513 7.14 -4.62 -2.34
CA ALA A 513 7.56 -5.16 -1.05
C ALA A 513 8.40 -6.45 -1.19
N ARG A 514 8.63 -6.90 -2.43
CA ARG A 514 9.35 -8.13 -2.74
C ARG A 514 10.82 -8.03 -2.38
N ILE A 515 11.35 -9.10 -1.79
CA ILE A 515 12.74 -9.22 -1.36
C ILE A 515 13.50 -10.13 -2.32
N PRO A 516 14.44 -9.59 -3.13
CA PRO A 516 15.23 -10.36 -4.08
C PRO A 516 16.14 -11.39 -3.39
N ARG A 517 16.49 -12.46 -4.11
CA ARG A 517 17.32 -13.56 -3.56
C ARG A 517 18.73 -13.12 -3.16
N ASN A 518 19.33 -12.21 -3.94
CA ASN A 518 20.62 -11.59 -3.61
C ASN A 518 20.55 -10.59 -2.45
N MET A 519 19.35 -10.26 -1.97
CA MET A 519 19.11 -9.41 -0.81
C MET A 519 18.67 -10.20 0.43
N LEU A 520 18.85 -11.52 0.39
CA LEU A 520 18.87 -12.38 1.57
C LEU A 520 20.28 -12.32 2.14
N ILE A 521 20.49 -11.56 3.22
CA ILE A 521 21.81 -11.33 3.79
C ILE A 521 21.97 -12.17 5.06
N PRO A 522 22.72 -13.28 5.02
CA PRO A 522 23.01 -14.08 6.21
C PRO A 522 23.77 -13.25 7.24
N MET A 523 23.27 -13.29 8.47
CA MET A 523 23.95 -12.72 9.62
C MET A 523 24.43 -13.84 10.54
N PRO A 524 25.62 -13.73 11.14
CA PRO A 524 26.12 -14.72 12.09
C PRO A 524 25.13 -14.87 13.26
N HIS A 525 25.21 -16.02 13.95
CA HIS A 525 24.49 -16.17 15.20
C HIS A 525 24.99 -15.10 16.19
N ALA A 526 24.06 -14.30 16.70
CA ALA A 526 24.36 -13.25 17.66
C ALA A 526 23.82 -13.67 19.02
N GLU A 527 24.69 -13.73 20.04
CA GLU A 527 24.28 -13.99 21.43
C GLU A 527 23.34 -12.89 21.96
N GLN A 528 23.42 -11.68 21.38
CA GLN A 528 22.50 -10.58 21.64
C GLN A 528 21.44 -10.48 20.55
N SER A 529 20.18 -10.65 20.92
CA SER A 529 19.02 -10.41 20.05
C SER A 529 18.97 -8.97 19.54
N LEU A 530 18.23 -8.76 18.44
CA LEU A 530 17.88 -7.42 17.95
C LEU A 530 17.29 -6.58 19.08
N GLU A 531 17.62 -5.29 19.12
CA GLU A 531 17.08 -4.35 20.10
C GLU A 531 15.56 -4.31 19.93
N LYS A 532 14.85 -4.90 20.88
CA LYS A 532 13.40 -4.89 20.92
C LYS A 532 12.93 -3.93 22.00
N SER A 533 11.81 -3.30 21.75
CA SER A 533 11.03 -2.69 22.81
C SER A 533 10.61 -3.76 23.82
N SER A 534 10.22 -3.32 25.01
CA SER A 534 9.58 -4.15 26.03
C SER A 534 8.32 -4.91 25.57
N LYS A 535 7.73 -4.53 24.43
CA LYS A 535 6.58 -5.23 23.80
C LYS A 535 7.02 -6.32 22.80
N GLY A 536 8.32 -6.54 22.63
CA GLY A 536 8.87 -7.50 21.67
C GLY A 536 9.03 -6.97 20.23
N THR A 537 8.57 -5.74 19.93
CA THR A 537 8.72 -5.10 18.61
C THR A 537 10.15 -4.62 18.39
N VAL A 538 10.73 -4.88 17.22
CA VAL A 538 12.09 -4.45 16.84
C VAL A 538 12.17 -2.92 16.79
N LEU A 539 13.20 -2.34 17.42
CA LEU A 539 13.54 -0.91 17.34
C LEU A 539 14.28 -0.64 16.03
N ARG A 540 13.52 -0.60 14.91
CA ARG A 540 14.07 -0.54 13.53
C ARG A 540 15.18 0.48 13.35
N GLY A 541 14.99 1.74 13.75
CA GLY A 541 16.01 2.77 13.59
C GLY A 541 17.35 2.44 14.27
N LYS A 542 17.33 1.79 15.44
CA LYS A 542 18.55 1.34 16.13
C LYS A 542 19.16 0.10 15.48
N ALA A 543 18.32 -0.84 15.04
CA ALA A 543 18.79 -2.02 14.33
C ALA A 543 19.45 -1.63 13.00
N GLU A 544 18.84 -0.71 12.24
CA GLU A 544 19.42 -0.17 11.01
C GLU A 544 20.72 0.59 11.27
N GLU A 545 20.81 1.37 12.36
CA GLU A 545 22.06 2.04 12.76
C GLU A 545 23.17 1.03 13.12
N ARG A 546 22.84 0.00 13.90
CA ARG A 546 23.78 -1.06 14.31
C ARG A 546 24.31 -1.85 13.12
N TYR A 547 23.46 -2.14 12.14
CA TYR A 547 23.80 -2.92 10.95
C TYR A 547 23.97 -2.05 9.69
N ALA A 548 24.22 -0.75 9.85
CA ALA A 548 24.33 0.20 8.75
C ALA A 548 25.40 -0.22 7.73
N GLU A 549 26.54 -0.75 8.20
CA GLU A 549 27.59 -1.26 7.32
C GLU A 549 27.15 -2.50 6.52
N ASN A 550 26.41 -3.42 7.14
CA ASN A 550 25.90 -4.62 6.45
C ASN A 550 24.86 -4.23 5.41
N ILE A 551 23.97 -3.28 5.74
CA ILE A 551 22.97 -2.74 4.83
C ILE A 551 23.65 -2.02 3.67
N ALA A 552 24.65 -1.19 3.93
CA ALA A 552 25.43 -0.51 2.88
C ALA A 552 26.13 -1.52 1.95
N LYS A 553 26.84 -2.51 2.53
CA LYS A 553 27.50 -3.58 1.77
C LYS A 553 26.52 -4.41 0.93
N ALA A 554 25.30 -4.65 1.42
CA ALA A 554 24.27 -5.35 0.67
C ALA A 554 23.90 -4.61 -0.63
N TYR A 555 23.89 -3.28 -0.63
CA TYR A 555 23.64 -2.47 -1.82
C TYR A 555 24.90 -2.19 -2.67
N GLU A 556 26.11 -2.38 -2.12
CA GLU A 556 27.37 -2.29 -2.88
C GLU A 556 27.69 -3.58 -3.65
N ASN A 557 27.33 -4.75 -3.11
CA ASN A 557 27.63 -6.07 -3.67
C ASN A 557 26.61 -6.53 -4.73
N VAL A 558 26.38 -5.70 -5.77
CA VAL A 558 25.50 -6.08 -6.89
C VAL A 558 26.28 -6.77 -8.03
N LEU A 559 27.61 -6.61 -8.07
CA LEU A 559 28.47 -7.27 -9.05
C LEU A 559 28.80 -8.71 -8.60
N PRO A 560 28.87 -9.70 -9.53
CA PRO A 560 29.24 -11.07 -9.19
C PRO A 560 30.60 -11.13 -8.48
N ASP A 561 30.71 -11.98 -7.44
CA ASP A 561 31.95 -12.19 -6.68
C ASP A 561 33.18 -12.29 -7.60
N GLY A 562 34.11 -11.34 -7.46
CA GLY A 562 35.41 -11.35 -8.13
C GLY A 562 35.53 -10.63 -9.48
N SER A 563 34.52 -9.90 -9.97
CA SER A 563 34.73 -9.07 -11.17
C SER A 563 35.62 -7.85 -10.88
N PRO A 564 36.74 -7.64 -11.61
CA PRO A 564 37.65 -6.51 -11.36
C PRO A 564 36.93 -5.16 -11.56
N GLN A 565 37.28 -4.16 -10.74
CA GLN A 565 36.80 -2.76 -10.85
C GLN A 565 37.11 -2.10 -12.21
N GLN A 566 37.92 -2.75 -13.05
CA GLN A 566 38.16 -2.39 -14.44
C GLN A 566 37.82 -3.59 -15.35
N VAL A 567 36.60 -3.60 -15.89
CA VAL A 567 36.17 -4.57 -16.91
C VAL A 567 36.67 -4.09 -18.27
N SER A 568 37.43 -4.91 -19.00
CA SER A 568 37.89 -4.56 -20.35
C SER A 568 36.71 -4.47 -21.33
N ASP A 569 36.83 -3.70 -22.41
CA ASP A 569 35.77 -3.57 -23.42
C ASP A 569 35.39 -4.91 -24.06
N LYS A 570 36.34 -5.84 -24.17
CA LYS A 570 36.09 -7.20 -24.69
C LYS A 570 35.24 -8.04 -23.72
N ASP A 571 35.23 -7.70 -22.43
CA ASP A 571 34.55 -8.46 -21.38
C ASP A 571 33.20 -7.86 -20.97
N VAL A 572 32.83 -6.69 -21.50
CA VAL A 572 31.56 -5.99 -21.17
C VAL A 572 30.37 -6.90 -21.41
N LEU A 573 30.29 -7.55 -22.57
CA LEU A 573 29.16 -8.41 -22.93
C LEU A 573 29.02 -9.60 -21.97
N ASN A 574 30.13 -10.27 -21.64
CA ASN A 574 30.12 -11.39 -20.70
C ASN A 574 29.79 -10.93 -19.27
N THR A 575 30.21 -9.72 -18.89
CA THR A 575 29.93 -9.14 -17.58
C THR A 575 28.45 -8.78 -17.45
N ILE A 576 27.86 -8.16 -18.47
CA ILE A 576 26.43 -7.85 -18.50
C ILE A 576 25.60 -9.13 -18.45
N ARG A 577 26.01 -10.21 -19.15
CA ARG A 577 25.35 -11.52 -19.02
C ARG A 577 25.38 -12.05 -17.59
N LYS A 578 26.53 -11.96 -16.90
CA LYS A 578 26.64 -12.39 -15.49
C LYS A 578 25.78 -11.54 -14.55
N ILE A 579 25.73 -10.22 -14.77
CA ILE A 579 24.85 -9.31 -14.03
C ILE A 579 23.38 -9.73 -14.17
N ILE A 580 22.95 -10.03 -15.40
CA ILE A 580 21.57 -10.47 -15.67
C ILE A 580 21.27 -11.82 -15.01
N LEU A 581 22.16 -12.80 -15.13
CA LEU A 581 21.98 -14.11 -14.51
C LEU A 581 21.91 -14.02 -12.97
N ASN A 582 22.70 -13.13 -12.37
CA ASN A 582 22.65 -12.87 -10.92
C ASN A 582 21.30 -12.27 -10.48
N VAL A 583 20.70 -11.43 -11.31
CA VAL A 583 19.39 -10.79 -11.03
C VAL A 583 18.23 -11.78 -11.22
N VAL A 584 18.32 -12.68 -12.20
CA VAL A 584 17.27 -13.67 -12.51
C VAL A 584 17.33 -14.90 -11.59
N GLY A 585 18.51 -15.22 -11.03
CA GLY A 585 18.75 -16.37 -10.14
C GLY A 585 18.95 -17.70 -10.89
N GLU A 586 19.82 -18.58 -10.38
CA GLU A 586 20.01 -19.94 -10.93
C GLU A 586 18.70 -20.75 -10.77
N ARG A 587 18.04 -21.07 -11.88
CA ARG A 587 16.94 -22.05 -11.90
C ARG A 587 17.56 -23.45 -11.87
N ASN A 588 17.14 -24.26 -10.90
CA ASN A 588 17.47 -25.69 -10.83
C ASN A 588 16.67 -26.48 -11.88
N GLU A 589 16.88 -26.22 -13.17
CA GLU A 589 16.48 -27.15 -14.22
C GLU A 589 17.71 -27.84 -14.81
N PRO A 590 17.68 -29.17 -15.01
CA PRO A 590 18.81 -29.94 -15.48
C PRO A 590 18.95 -29.78 -17.00
N GLU A 591 19.47 -28.64 -17.44
CA GLU A 591 20.18 -28.39 -18.71
C GLU A 591 20.33 -26.87 -18.88
N GLN A 592 21.57 -26.36 -18.93
CA GLN A 592 21.85 -24.94 -19.17
C GLN A 592 21.39 -24.53 -20.58
N GLU A 593 20.15 -24.08 -20.75
CA GLU A 593 19.81 -23.24 -21.90
C GLU A 593 20.57 -21.92 -21.75
N PHE A 594 21.62 -21.77 -22.56
CA PHE A 594 22.41 -20.54 -22.68
C PHE A 594 21.47 -19.33 -22.89
N LEU A 595 21.50 -18.35 -21.98
CA LEU A 595 20.83 -17.07 -22.18
C LEU A 595 21.42 -16.40 -23.44
N SER A 596 20.66 -16.40 -24.54
CA SER A 596 21.06 -15.78 -25.80
C SER A 596 21.30 -14.28 -25.62
N ASN A 597 22.27 -13.70 -26.36
CA ASN A 597 22.59 -12.27 -26.25
C ASN A 597 21.44 -11.36 -26.70
N ASP A 598 20.57 -11.90 -27.54
CA ASP A 598 19.42 -11.19 -28.10
C ASP A 598 18.11 -11.61 -27.41
N ALA A 599 18.19 -12.39 -26.33
CA ALA A 599 17.02 -12.72 -25.52
C ALA A 599 16.44 -11.45 -24.86
N ASP A 600 15.11 -11.33 -24.91
CA ASP A 600 14.39 -10.24 -24.29
C ASP A 600 14.38 -10.38 -22.77
N PHE A 601 14.81 -9.33 -22.06
CA PHE A 601 14.93 -9.35 -20.60
C PHE A 601 13.61 -9.65 -19.89
N PHE A 602 12.50 -9.11 -20.40
CA PHE A 602 11.19 -9.28 -19.79
C PHE A 602 10.64 -10.69 -20.00
N SER A 603 10.94 -11.31 -21.15
CA SER A 603 10.63 -12.72 -21.40
C SER A 603 11.36 -13.67 -20.43
N TYR A 604 12.54 -13.28 -19.93
CA TYR A 604 13.30 -14.00 -18.91
C TYR A 604 12.90 -13.66 -17.47
N GLY A 605 11.84 -12.88 -17.27
CA GLY A 605 11.30 -12.57 -15.93
C GLY A 605 11.97 -11.39 -15.24
N ILE A 606 12.75 -10.57 -15.95
CA ILE A 606 13.22 -9.28 -15.43
C ILE A 606 12.03 -8.33 -15.36
N ASP A 607 11.66 -7.93 -14.15
CA ASP A 607 10.62 -6.93 -13.90
C ASP A 607 11.24 -5.55 -13.64
N SER A 608 10.42 -4.55 -13.30
CA SER A 608 10.90 -3.19 -13.00
C SER A 608 11.93 -3.12 -11.87
N VAL A 609 11.89 -4.06 -10.91
CA VAL A 609 12.89 -4.12 -9.83
C VAL A 609 14.20 -4.68 -10.37
N GLY A 610 14.13 -5.74 -11.18
CA GLY A 610 15.28 -6.28 -11.91
C GLY A 610 15.94 -5.25 -12.83
N CYS A 611 15.16 -4.42 -13.54
CA CYS A 611 15.69 -3.35 -14.39
C CYS A 611 16.53 -2.35 -13.58
N ILE A 612 16.07 -1.95 -12.39
CA ILE A 612 16.81 -1.02 -11.53
C ILE A 612 18.11 -1.65 -11.01
N GLN A 613 18.09 -2.93 -10.65
CA GLN A 613 19.29 -3.67 -10.22
C GLN A 613 20.33 -3.77 -11.34
N ILE A 614 19.90 -4.16 -12.53
CA ILE A 614 20.77 -4.24 -13.72
C ILE A 614 21.34 -2.85 -14.01
N ARG A 615 20.50 -1.80 -14.01
CA ARG A 615 20.97 -0.41 -14.23
C ARG A 615 22.01 0.03 -13.20
N HIS A 616 21.79 -0.28 -11.92
CA HIS A 616 22.75 0.04 -10.87
C HIS A 616 24.09 -0.66 -11.13
N ALA A 617 24.08 -1.95 -11.45
CA ALA A 617 25.30 -2.68 -11.81
C ALA A 617 25.99 -2.12 -13.06
N LEU A 618 25.22 -1.72 -14.09
CA LEU A 618 25.73 -1.08 -15.31
C LEU A 618 26.37 0.28 -15.04
N SER A 619 25.94 1.01 -14.01
CA SER A 619 26.52 2.32 -13.65
C SER A 619 27.99 2.22 -13.25
N HIS A 620 28.42 1.06 -12.75
CA HIS A 620 29.83 0.79 -12.48
C HIS A 620 30.64 0.46 -13.74
N LEU A 621 29.98 0.22 -14.88
CA LEU A 621 30.62 -0.05 -16.16
C LEU A 621 30.79 1.22 -17.01
N VAL A 622 30.26 2.38 -16.61
CA VAL A 622 30.40 3.64 -17.36
C VAL A 622 31.20 4.68 -16.56
N PRO A 623 31.81 5.69 -17.22
CA PRO A 623 32.49 6.79 -16.51
C PRO A 623 31.56 7.52 -15.52
N LYS A 624 32.09 7.98 -14.38
CA LYS A 624 31.29 8.60 -13.30
C LYS A 624 30.47 9.82 -13.72
N ASP A 625 30.88 10.51 -14.79
CA ASP A 625 30.21 11.70 -15.32
C ASP A 625 29.21 11.39 -16.46
N ALA A 626 29.16 10.13 -16.92
CA ALA A 626 28.26 9.66 -17.97
C ALA A 626 26.97 9.11 -17.34
N GLY A 627 25.98 9.98 -17.09
CA GLY A 627 24.71 9.56 -16.50
C GLY A 627 23.97 8.52 -17.35
N LEU A 628 23.60 7.37 -16.75
CA LEU A 628 22.72 6.38 -17.38
C LEU A 628 21.24 6.79 -17.21
N PRO A 629 20.44 6.81 -18.30
CA PRO A 629 19.00 7.02 -18.22
C PRO A 629 18.32 6.04 -17.24
N LEU A 630 17.25 6.48 -16.59
CA LEU A 630 16.53 5.67 -15.60
C LEU A 630 15.95 4.39 -16.20
N THR A 631 15.54 4.45 -17.46
CA THR A 631 14.88 3.38 -18.23
C THR A 631 15.83 2.59 -19.14
N VAL A 632 17.15 2.76 -18.97
CA VAL A 632 18.13 2.24 -19.94
C VAL A 632 18.04 0.73 -20.18
N VAL A 633 17.67 -0.05 -19.16
CA VAL A 633 17.56 -1.51 -19.27
C VAL A 633 16.30 -1.88 -20.05
N GLU A 634 15.22 -1.15 -19.80
CA GLU A 634 13.97 -1.22 -20.53
C GLU A 634 14.15 -0.82 -21.99
N ASP A 635 14.83 0.30 -22.26
CA ASP A 635 15.02 0.84 -23.61
C ASP A 635 15.87 -0.09 -24.50
N GLN A 636 16.93 -0.69 -23.92
CA GLN A 636 17.84 -1.56 -24.65
C GLN A 636 17.33 -3.01 -24.75
N GLY A 637 16.66 -3.55 -23.73
CA GLY A 637 15.89 -4.80 -23.79
C GLY A 637 16.66 -6.12 -24.06
N THR A 638 17.95 -6.07 -24.48
CA THR A 638 18.80 -7.24 -24.75
C THR A 638 20.25 -7.01 -24.33
N ILE A 639 21.02 -8.10 -24.15
CA ILE A 639 22.44 -8.05 -23.72
C ILE A 639 23.27 -7.34 -24.80
N THR A 640 23.02 -7.66 -26.07
CA THR A 640 23.72 -7.06 -27.21
C THR A 640 23.55 -5.53 -27.22
N ARG A 641 22.31 -5.05 -27.10
CA ARG A 641 22.00 -3.61 -27.16
C ARG A 641 22.58 -2.85 -25.96
N LEU A 642 22.45 -3.40 -24.76
CA LEU A 642 23.10 -2.85 -23.56
C LEU A 642 24.63 -2.80 -23.72
N SER A 643 25.25 -3.89 -24.20
CA SER A 643 26.71 -3.94 -24.37
C SER A 643 27.19 -2.87 -25.36
N ASN A 644 26.51 -2.73 -26.49
CA ASN A 644 26.83 -1.71 -27.49
C ASN A 644 26.63 -0.28 -26.96
N LEU A 645 25.61 -0.03 -26.13
CA LEU A 645 25.42 1.27 -25.48
C LEU A 645 26.54 1.58 -24.49
N ILE A 646 26.89 0.63 -23.62
CA ILE A 646 27.95 0.80 -22.62
C ILE A 646 29.31 1.04 -23.31
N LEU A 647 29.62 0.30 -24.37
CA LEU A 647 30.84 0.51 -25.17
C LEU A 647 30.89 1.90 -25.83
N ARG A 648 29.75 2.40 -26.35
CA ARG A 648 29.65 3.77 -26.89
C ARG A 648 29.83 4.84 -25.82
N MET A 649 29.25 4.63 -24.64
CA MET A 649 29.39 5.57 -23.50
C MET A 649 30.85 5.60 -22.98
N ARG A 650 31.54 4.46 -22.97
CA ARG A 650 32.97 4.38 -22.62
C ARG A 650 33.89 5.07 -23.61
N SER A 651 33.51 5.12 -24.89
CA SER A 651 34.30 5.77 -25.94
C SER A 651 34.05 7.29 -26.07
N GLY A 652 33.16 7.87 -25.24
CA GLY A 652 32.90 9.31 -25.21
C GLY A 652 31.95 9.82 -26.31
N GLN A 653 31.25 8.94 -27.02
CA GLN A 653 30.24 9.34 -28.01
C GLN A 653 28.98 9.87 -27.31
N THR A 654 28.53 11.07 -27.70
CA THR A 654 27.31 11.70 -27.14
C THR A 654 26.07 11.24 -27.92
N ILE A 655 25.01 10.83 -27.20
CA ILE A 655 23.74 10.25 -27.71
C ILE A 655 22.84 11.29 -28.43
N LYS A 656 23.38 12.21 -29.24
CA LYS A 656 22.56 13.23 -29.94
C LYS A 656 23.00 13.44 -31.38
N GLY A 657 22.10 13.15 -32.32
CA GLY A 657 22.01 13.81 -33.61
C GLY A 657 21.86 12.92 -34.85
N ILE A 658 22.52 11.76 -34.90
CA ILE A 658 22.54 10.87 -36.08
C ILE A 658 21.71 9.59 -35.85
N GLU A 659 21.42 9.24 -34.59
CA GLU A 659 20.79 7.97 -34.22
C GLU A 659 19.26 7.93 -34.42
N HIS A 660 18.59 9.09 -34.54
CA HIS A 660 17.12 9.16 -34.50
C HIS A 660 16.43 8.56 -35.74
N GLU A 661 17.04 8.65 -36.93
CA GLU A 661 16.51 8.05 -38.16
C GLU A 661 16.75 6.54 -38.21
N GLN A 662 17.94 6.10 -37.82
CA GLN A 662 18.30 4.69 -37.82
C GLN A 662 17.55 3.90 -36.74
N GLU A 663 17.38 4.48 -35.55
CA GLU A 663 16.56 3.90 -34.48
C GLU A 663 15.07 3.86 -34.86
N GLN A 664 14.55 4.87 -35.57
CA GLN A 664 13.18 4.83 -36.10
C GLN A 664 13.01 3.72 -37.15
N ALA A 665 13.96 3.56 -38.07
CA ALA A 665 13.92 2.50 -39.08
C ALA A 665 13.96 1.10 -38.44
N GLU A 666 14.84 0.88 -37.45
CA GLU A 666 14.91 -0.39 -36.70
C GLU A 666 13.60 -0.71 -35.97
N GLN A 667 12.96 0.30 -35.38
CA GLN A 667 11.70 0.13 -34.67
C GLN A 667 10.54 -0.16 -35.62
N GLN A 668 10.51 0.48 -36.80
CA GLN A 668 9.53 0.16 -37.84
C GLN A 668 9.73 -1.26 -38.38
N GLN A 669 10.99 -1.70 -38.57
CA GLN A 669 11.28 -3.07 -38.98
C GLN A 669 10.82 -4.08 -37.92
N LEU A 670 11.05 -3.81 -36.65
CA LEU A 670 10.55 -4.64 -35.54
C LEU A 670 9.02 -4.76 -35.56
N MET A 671 8.29 -3.68 -35.87
CA MET A 671 6.83 -3.75 -36.01
C MET A 671 6.40 -4.71 -37.12
N LEU A 672 7.10 -4.69 -38.27
CA LEU A 672 6.83 -5.60 -39.38
C LEU A 672 7.17 -7.05 -39.01
N ASP A 673 8.28 -7.28 -38.32
CA ASP A 673 8.70 -8.61 -37.88
C ASP A 673 7.70 -9.23 -36.89
N LEU A 674 7.27 -8.46 -35.89
CA LEU A 674 6.23 -8.89 -34.94
C LEU A 674 4.89 -9.14 -35.65
N THR A 675 4.53 -8.28 -36.61
CA THR A 675 3.31 -8.51 -37.42
C THR A 675 3.40 -9.86 -38.13
N LYS A 676 4.53 -10.16 -38.77
CA LYS A 676 4.75 -11.44 -39.46
C LYS A 676 4.70 -12.63 -38.50
N GLU A 677 5.35 -12.53 -37.35
CA GLU A 677 5.40 -13.56 -36.31
C GLU A 677 3.98 -13.94 -35.84
N TYR A 678 3.17 -12.96 -35.46
CA TYR A 678 1.86 -13.19 -34.85
C TYR A 678 0.72 -13.38 -35.87
N SER A 679 0.94 -13.10 -37.16
CA SER A 679 -0.08 -13.23 -38.24
C SER A 679 -0.09 -14.58 -38.96
N THR A 680 0.69 -15.58 -38.51
CA THR A 680 0.73 -16.90 -39.13
C THR A 680 -0.30 -17.84 -38.48
N PHE A 681 -1.48 -18.01 -39.08
CA PHE A 681 -2.57 -18.83 -38.54
C PHE A 681 -2.56 -20.25 -39.12
N ASN A 682 -2.87 -21.27 -38.30
CA ASN A 682 -2.85 -22.68 -38.70
C ASN A 682 -4.15 -23.17 -39.37
N ASP A 683 -4.94 -22.27 -39.96
CA ASP A 683 -6.19 -22.64 -40.61
C ASP A 683 -5.94 -23.12 -42.05
N LEU A 684 -6.76 -24.05 -42.54
CA LEU A 684 -6.76 -24.42 -43.95
C LEU A 684 -7.19 -23.19 -44.76
N PRO A 685 -6.52 -22.85 -45.88
CA PRO A 685 -6.92 -21.71 -46.69
C PRO A 685 -8.39 -21.86 -47.09
N TRP A 686 -9.17 -20.80 -46.85
CA TRP A 686 -10.51 -20.66 -47.41
C TRP A 686 -10.38 -20.51 -48.94
N SER A 687 -10.22 -21.64 -49.63
CA SER A 687 -10.18 -21.71 -51.09
C SER A 687 -10.70 -23.07 -51.56
N THR A 688 -12.02 -23.24 -51.55
CA THR A 688 -12.85 -24.03 -52.51
C THR A 688 -14.27 -24.22 -51.97
N CYS A 689 -15.08 -23.18 -52.02
CA CYS A 689 -16.55 -23.32 -52.06
C CYS A 689 -17.09 -22.26 -53.03
N ASN A 690 -17.02 -22.63 -54.31
CA ASN A 690 -17.84 -22.22 -55.45
C ASN A 690 -17.78 -20.78 -55.96
N GLU A 691 -16.87 -20.55 -56.92
CA GLU A 691 -17.31 -20.02 -58.21
C GLU A 691 -18.17 -21.09 -58.92
N SER A 692 -19.22 -20.65 -59.60
CA SER A 692 -20.25 -21.40 -60.36
C SER A 692 -21.45 -21.94 -59.56
N THR A 693 -22.46 -21.09 -59.38
CA THR A 693 -23.70 -21.17 -60.19
C THR A 693 -24.60 -19.97 -59.90
N ASP A 694 -24.79 -19.14 -60.94
CA ASP A 694 -26.04 -18.43 -61.16
C ASP A 694 -27.19 -19.45 -61.14
N ALA A 695 -27.88 -19.55 -60.01
CA ALA A 695 -29.19 -20.14 -59.94
C ALA A 695 -29.98 -19.44 -58.85
N LEU A 696 -30.95 -18.65 -59.29
CA LEU A 696 -32.09 -18.15 -58.54
C LEU A 696 -32.65 -19.25 -57.62
N ALA A 697 -32.24 -19.24 -56.36
CA ALA A 697 -33.00 -19.82 -55.27
C ALA A 697 -33.48 -18.65 -54.41
N THR A 698 -34.71 -18.25 -54.67
CA THR A 698 -35.55 -17.45 -53.77
C THR A 698 -35.30 -17.84 -52.31
N PRO A 699 -35.03 -16.90 -51.39
CA PRO A 699 -35.05 -17.20 -49.98
C PRO A 699 -36.52 -17.30 -49.56
N GLU A 700 -37.15 -18.44 -49.83
CA GLU A 700 -38.30 -18.86 -49.07
C GLU A 700 -37.84 -19.10 -47.63
N SER A 701 -38.20 -18.15 -46.78
CA SER A 701 -38.62 -18.37 -45.39
C SER A 701 -38.25 -19.73 -44.80
N SER A 702 -37.10 -19.82 -44.15
CA SER A 702 -36.91 -20.71 -43.01
C SER A 702 -35.80 -20.17 -42.09
N PRO A 703 -36.14 -19.68 -40.89
CA PRO A 703 -35.18 -19.23 -39.90
C PRO A 703 -34.58 -20.46 -39.21
N ALA A 704 -33.32 -20.79 -39.52
CA ALA A 704 -32.54 -21.71 -38.70
C ALA A 704 -31.98 -20.90 -37.51
N SER A 705 -32.74 -20.65 -36.45
CA SER A 705 -32.96 -21.55 -35.30
C SER A 705 -31.68 -21.94 -34.55
N LYS A 706 -31.03 -20.94 -33.93
CA LYS A 706 -30.78 -21.04 -32.49
C LYS A 706 -31.83 -20.18 -31.78
N SER A 707 -32.38 -20.76 -30.73
CA SER A 707 -33.50 -20.32 -29.89
C SER A 707 -33.24 -18.94 -29.21
N PRO A 708 -34.24 -18.34 -28.53
CA PRO A 708 -34.29 -16.92 -28.10
C PRO A 708 -33.43 -16.59 -26.87
N ALA A 709 -32.28 -17.24 -26.72
CA ALA A 709 -31.31 -16.97 -25.65
C ALA A 709 -30.32 -15.91 -26.15
N GLY A 710 -30.18 -14.79 -25.45
CA GLY A 710 -29.29 -13.67 -25.84
C GLY A 710 -27.82 -14.07 -26.09
N LEU A 711 -27.01 -13.13 -26.56
CA LEU A 711 -25.59 -13.32 -26.90
C LEU A 711 -24.75 -13.71 -25.67
N ARG A 712 -23.77 -14.59 -25.85
CA ARG A 712 -22.71 -14.86 -24.86
C ARG A 712 -21.44 -14.10 -25.21
N ILE A 713 -20.99 -13.25 -24.29
CA ILE A 713 -19.88 -12.33 -24.50
C ILE A 713 -18.67 -12.75 -23.68
N LEU A 714 -17.51 -12.89 -24.33
CA LEU A 714 -16.21 -12.95 -23.66
C LEU A 714 -15.62 -11.55 -23.56
N LEU A 715 -15.42 -11.05 -22.34
CA LEU A 715 -14.88 -9.73 -22.06
C LEU A 715 -13.51 -9.85 -21.40
N THR A 716 -12.49 -9.25 -22.00
CA THR A 716 -11.18 -9.07 -21.36
C THR A 716 -11.00 -7.64 -20.87
N GLY A 717 -10.29 -7.47 -19.75
CA GLY A 717 -10.09 -6.16 -19.12
C GLY A 717 -11.30 -5.57 -18.37
N PRO A 718 -12.20 -6.36 -17.74
CA PRO A 718 -13.40 -5.84 -17.08
C PRO A 718 -13.12 -4.91 -15.88
N THR A 719 -11.89 -4.94 -15.34
CA THR A 719 -11.48 -4.09 -14.20
C THR A 719 -10.95 -2.72 -14.62
N GLY A 720 -10.70 -2.50 -15.92
CA GLY A 720 -10.26 -1.21 -16.45
C GLY A 720 -11.43 -0.23 -16.56
N SER A 721 -11.14 1.07 -16.74
CA SER A 721 -12.18 2.11 -16.78
C SER A 721 -13.28 1.80 -17.81
N LEU A 722 -12.91 1.69 -19.09
CA LEU A 722 -13.83 1.33 -20.16
C LEU A 722 -14.50 -0.04 -19.93
N GLY A 723 -13.74 -1.04 -19.47
CA GLY A 723 -14.23 -2.40 -19.27
C GLY A 723 -15.29 -2.52 -18.17
N SER A 724 -15.17 -1.75 -17.09
CA SER A 724 -16.18 -1.74 -16.01
C SER A 724 -17.49 -1.10 -16.47
N HIS A 725 -17.44 -0.03 -17.26
CA HIS A 725 -18.64 0.57 -17.86
C HIS A 725 -19.28 -0.34 -18.92
N ILE A 726 -18.49 -1.04 -19.73
CA ILE A 726 -19.00 -2.05 -20.68
C ILE A 726 -19.69 -3.17 -19.92
N LEU A 727 -19.04 -3.74 -18.89
CA LEU A 727 -19.63 -4.80 -18.06
C LEU A 727 -20.97 -4.35 -17.44
N HIS A 728 -21.00 -3.18 -16.82
CA HIS A 728 -22.21 -2.63 -16.20
C HIS A 728 -23.38 -2.48 -17.21
N GLN A 729 -23.10 -1.97 -18.40
CA GLN A 729 -24.12 -1.81 -19.45
C GLN A 729 -24.53 -3.16 -20.08
N LEU A 730 -23.61 -4.11 -20.24
CA LEU A 730 -23.90 -5.47 -20.74
C LEU A 730 -24.77 -6.27 -19.76
N LEU A 731 -24.54 -6.15 -18.46
CA LEU A 731 -25.37 -6.78 -17.43
C LEU A 731 -26.83 -6.33 -17.55
N SER A 732 -27.05 -5.05 -17.86
CA SER A 732 -28.39 -4.48 -18.04
C SER A 732 -28.99 -4.72 -19.43
N ASN A 733 -28.24 -5.32 -20.36
CA ASN A 733 -28.69 -5.52 -21.74
C ASN A 733 -29.52 -6.82 -21.86
N PRO A 734 -30.80 -6.75 -22.30
CA PRO A 734 -31.65 -7.93 -22.46
C PRO A 734 -31.22 -8.84 -23.63
N GLY A 735 -30.46 -8.31 -24.60
CA GLY A 735 -29.90 -9.07 -25.72
C GLY A 735 -28.68 -9.91 -25.36
N VAL A 736 -28.21 -9.87 -24.11
CA VAL A 736 -27.04 -10.61 -23.61
C VAL A 736 -27.52 -11.66 -22.61
N SER A 737 -27.19 -12.94 -22.85
CA SER A 737 -27.56 -14.03 -21.95
C SER A 737 -26.51 -14.30 -20.87
N HIS A 738 -25.22 -14.19 -21.21
CA HIS A 738 -24.12 -14.52 -20.30
C HIS A 738 -22.85 -13.76 -20.65
N ILE A 739 -22.00 -13.50 -19.65
CA ILE A 739 -20.74 -12.79 -19.80
C ILE A 739 -19.60 -13.58 -19.16
N ASP A 740 -18.68 -14.07 -19.97
CA ASP A 740 -17.45 -14.72 -19.53
C ASP A 740 -16.35 -13.67 -19.36
N LEU A 741 -15.81 -13.55 -18.14
CA LEU A 741 -14.84 -12.52 -17.75
C LEU A 741 -13.45 -13.13 -17.58
N LEU A 742 -12.51 -12.75 -18.46
CA LEU A 742 -11.11 -13.14 -18.31
C LEU A 742 -10.37 -12.13 -17.44
N VAL A 743 -9.96 -12.56 -16.23
CA VAL A 743 -9.36 -11.70 -15.22
C VAL A 743 -8.03 -12.27 -14.75
N ARG A 744 -7.01 -11.42 -14.69
CA ARG A 744 -5.72 -11.77 -14.08
C ARG A 744 -5.81 -11.67 -12.55
N GLY A 745 -5.42 -12.73 -11.85
CA GLY A 745 -5.38 -12.79 -10.38
C GLY A 745 -4.66 -14.04 -9.90
N ALA A 746 -4.44 -14.14 -8.59
CA ALA A 746 -3.76 -15.28 -7.95
C ALA A 746 -4.73 -16.45 -7.71
N SER A 747 -6.01 -16.16 -7.54
CA SER A 747 -7.10 -17.11 -7.34
C SER A 747 -8.40 -16.60 -7.97
N ALA A 748 -9.37 -17.49 -8.18
CA ALA A 748 -10.71 -17.11 -8.62
C ALA A 748 -11.37 -16.08 -7.69
N HIS A 749 -11.16 -16.21 -6.37
CA HIS A 749 -11.67 -15.28 -5.37
C HIS A 749 -11.09 -13.87 -5.56
N THR A 750 -9.77 -13.74 -5.68
CA THR A 750 -9.12 -12.44 -5.93
C THR A 750 -9.52 -11.85 -7.29
N CYS A 751 -9.75 -12.67 -8.32
CA CYS A 751 -10.31 -12.18 -9.58
C CYS A 751 -11.70 -11.57 -9.40
N ARG A 752 -12.59 -12.23 -8.65
CA ARG A 752 -13.94 -11.73 -8.36
C ARG A 752 -13.90 -10.42 -7.58
N GLU A 753 -13.13 -10.37 -6.50
CA GLU A 753 -12.97 -9.15 -5.69
C GLU A 753 -12.47 -7.96 -6.52
N ARG A 754 -11.53 -8.19 -7.45
CA ARG A 754 -11.02 -7.14 -8.34
C ARG A 754 -12.11 -6.57 -9.25
N VAL A 755 -13.01 -7.41 -9.79
CA VAL A 755 -14.14 -6.95 -10.60
C VAL A 755 -15.11 -6.14 -9.75
N LEU A 756 -15.47 -6.64 -8.57
CA LEU A 756 -16.39 -5.95 -7.66
C LEU A 756 -15.84 -4.61 -7.16
N LYS A 757 -14.55 -4.57 -6.80
CA LYS A 757 -13.85 -3.33 -6.43
C LYS A 757 -13.82 -2.33 -7.58
N ALA A 758 -13.65 -2.80 -8.82
CA ALA A 758 -13.63 -1.94 -10.00
C ALA A 758 -15.00 -1.30 -10.31
N LEU A 759 -16.10 -2.02 -10.11
CA LEU A 759 -17.47 -1.50 -10.26
C LEU A 759 -17.81 -0.52 -9.13
N SER A 760 -17.59 -0.91 -7.88
CA SER A 760 -17.92 -0.09 -6.70
C SER A 760 -17.12 1.21 -6.63
N SER A 761 -15.82 1.17 -6.90
CA SER A 761 -14.98 2.40 -6.94
C SER A 761 -15.39 3.39 -8.02
N ARG A 762 -16.20 2.97 -9.00
CA ARG A 762 -16.74 3.82 -10.07
C ARG A 762 -18.22 4.15 -9.89
N LEU A 763 -18.78 3.86 -8.72
CA LEU A 763 -20.19 4.09 -8.40
C LEU A 763 -21.15 3.40 -9.39
N LEU A 764 -20.74 2.26 -9.96
CA LEU A 764 -21.56 1.48 -10.89
C LEU A 764 -22.37 0.45 -10.11
N PRO A 765 -23.72 0.57 -10.05
CA PRO A 765 -24.55 -0.35 -9.28
C PRO A 765 -24.52 -1.74 -9.90
N MET A 766 -24.44 -2.76 -9.03
CA MET A 766 -24.43 -4.15 -9.44
C MET A 766 -25.85 -4.71 -9.39
N PRO A 767 -26.37 -5.30 -10.48
CA PRO A 767 -27.67 -5.94 -10.46
C PRO A 767 -27.62 -7.27 -9.68
N ALA A 768 -28.74 -7.67 -9.09
CA ALA A 768 -28.84 -8.81 -8.19
C ALA A 768 -28.53 -10.17 -8.87
N ASP A 769 -28.62 -10.24 -10.20
CA ASP A 769 -28.36 -11.41 -11.03
C ASP A 769 -26.91 -11.50 -11.53
N PHE A 770 -25.99 -10.69 -11.00
CA PHE A 770 -24.59 -10.64 -11.44
C PHE A 770 -23.92 -12.03 -11.51
N ASP A 771 -23.98 -12.81 -10.42
CA ASP A 771 -23.34 -14.14 -10.38
C ASP A 771 -24.08 -15.16 -11.27
N ALA A 772 -25.35 -14.91 -11.61
CA ALA A 772 -26.11 -15.75 -12.53
C ALA A 772 -25.80 -15.45 -14.00
N LYS A 773 -25.46 -14.19 -14.33
CA LYS A 773 -25.19 -13.70 -15.69
C LYS A 773 -23.70 -13.64 -16.03
N THR A 774 -22.81 -13.93 -15.08
CA THR A 774 -21.36 -13.85 -15.28
C THR A 774 -20.61 -15.11 -14.84
N THR A 775 -19.52 -15.43 -15.53
CA THR A 775 -18.51 -16.37 -15.05
C THR A 775 -17.15 -15.70 -15.06
N ILE A 776 -16.39 -15.81 -13.96
CA ILE A 776 -15.07 -15.18 -13.84
C ILE A 776 -14.00 -16.26 -13.93
N TRP A 777 -13.16 -16.16 -14.96
CA TRP A 777 -12.07 -17.08 -15.23
C TRP A 777 -10.74 -16.42 -14.86
N GLN A 778 -9.99 -17.08 -13.98
CA GLN A 778 -8.60 -16.70 -13.72
C GLN A 778 -7.76 -17.03 -14.97
N CYS A 779 -7.11 -16.03 -15.54
CA CYS A 779 -6.38 -16.22 -16.80
C CYS A 779 -5.02 -15.52 -16.81
N LYS A 780 -4.13 -16.01 -17.66
CA LYS A 780 -2.98 -15.30 -18.22
C LYS A 780 -3.11 -15.36 -19.74
N LEU A 781 -3.51 -14.24 -20.35
CA LEU A 781 -3.85 -14.21 -21.78
C LEU A 781 -2.72 -14.70 -22.70
N SER A 782 -1.46 -14.51 -22.30
CA SER A 782 -0.25 -14.95 -23.01
C SER A 782 -0.07 -16.46 -23.06
N ASP A 783 -0.58 -17.17 -22.06
CA ASP A 783 -0.34 -18.60 -21.89
C ASP A 783 -1.22 -19.38 -22.86
N ALA A 784 -0.79 -20.58 -23.24
CA ALA A 784 -1.61 -21.48 -24.04
C ALA A 784 -2.97 -21.71 -23.36
N HIS A 785 -4.06 -21.67 -24.14
CA HIS A 785 -5.44 -21.74 -23.63
C HIS A 785 -5.74 -20.73 -22.50
N PHE A 786 -5.04 -19.60 -22.46
CA PHE A 786 -5.11 -18.56 -21.42
C PHE A 786 -4.74 -19.03 -20.00
N GLY A 787 -4.08 -20.19 -19.89
CA GLY A 787 -3.81 -20.86 -18.61
C GLY A 787 -5.04 -21.57 -18.01
N LEU A 788 -6.12 -21.73 -18.78
CA LEU A 788 -7.31 -22.46 -18.37
C LEU A 788 -7.13 -23.97 -18.55
N SER A 789 -7.93 -24.76 -17.83
CA SER A 789 -8.03 -26.19 -18.10
C SER A 789 -8.71 -26.47 -19.44
N ASP A 790 -8.46 -27.64 -20.02
CA ASP A 790 -9.02 -28.00 -21.32
C ASP A 790 -10.56 -27.99 -21.34
N THR A 791 -11.20 -28.30 -20.22
CA THR A 791 -12.66 -28.27 -20.07
C THR A 791 -13.19 -26.85 -20.11
N GLU A 792 -12.56 -25.91 -19.41
CA GLU A 792 -12.91 -24.48 -19.38
C GLU A 792 -12.65 -23.83 -20.74
N TYR A 793 -11.50 -24.12 -21.36
CA TYR A 793 -11.20 -23.63 -22.70
C TYR A 793 -12.20 -24.15 -23.73
N THR A 794 -12.56 -25.44 -23.65
CA THR A 794 -13.59 -26.05 -24.52
C THR A 794 -14.96 -25.41 -24.30
N HIS A 795 -15.29 -25.04 -23.06
CA HIS A 795 -16.51 -24.30 -22.74
C HIS A 795 -16.53 -22.94 -23.46
N LEU A 796 -15.48 -22.14 -23.35
CA LEU A 796 -15.37 -20.84 -24.03
C LEU A 796 -15.44 -21.01 -25.56
N ARG A 797 -14.65 -21.94 -26.10
CA ARG A 797 -14.58 -22.24 -27.55
C ARG A 797 -15.94 -22.56 -28.16
N SER A 798 -16.79 -23.26 -27.41
CA SER A 798 -18.07 -23.78 -27.91
C SER A 798 -19.23 -22.79 -27.77
N ASN A 799 -19.17 -21.88 -26.80
CA ASN A 799 -20.32 -21.09 -26.35
C ASN A 799 -20.22 -19.58 -26.61
N VAL A 800 -19.03 -19.02 -26.83
CA VAL A 800 -18.86 -17.57 -27.01
C VAL A 800 -19.35 -17.14 -28.41
N ASP A 801 -20.13 -16.07 -28.47
CA ASP A 801 -20.62 -15.47 -29.73
C ASP A 801 -19.82 -14.20 -30.11
N VAL A 802 -19.38 -13.44 -29.11
CA VAL A 802 -18.64 -12.18 -29.28
C VAL A 802 -17.50 -12.08 -28.28
N ILE A 803 -16.32 -11.69 -28.74
CA ILE A 803 -15.13 -11.40 -27.95
C ILE A 803 -14.91 -9.88 -27.98
N ILE A 804 -14.92 -9.24 -26.81
CA ILE A 804 -14.55 -7.82 -26.66
C ILE A 804 -13.19 -7.78 -25.96
N HIS A 805 -12.15 -7.42 -26.71
CA HIS A 805 -10.78 -7.41 -26.22
C HIS A 805 -10.33 -6.00 -25.83
N LEU A 806 -10.35 -5.70 -24.53
CA LEU A 806 -9.92 -4.41 -23.97
C LEU A 806 -8.62 -4.49 -23.17
N ALA A 807 -8.25 -5.69 -22.69
CA ALA A 807 -7.09 -5.87 -21.85
C ALA A 807 -5.80 -5.46 -22.58
N TRP A 808 -5.24 -4.32 -22.20
CA TRP A 808 -3.94 -3.83 -22.68
C TRP A 808 -3.27 -2.98 -21.60
N SER A 809 -1.94 -3.03 -21.49
CA SER A 809 -1.21 -2.15 -20.58
C SER A 809 -1.10 -0.75 -21.20
N VAL A 810 -1.58 0.29 -20.51
CA VAL A 810 -1.36 1.68 -20.93
C VAL A 810 -0.13 2.21 -20.21
N ASN A 811 1.04 2.00 -20.82
CA ASN A 811 2.31 2.53 -20.31
C ASN A 811 3.17 3.02 -21.48
N PHE A 812 3.30 4.34 -21.58
CA PHE A 812 4.03 5.00 -22.67
C PHE A 812 5.56 4.90 -22.54
N LEU A 813 6.06 4.40 -21.39
CA LEU A 813 7.48 4.19 -21.11
C LEU A 813 7.97 2.80 -21.50
N LEU A 814 7.07 1.85 -21.77
CA LEU A 814 7.49 0.49 -22.17
C LEU A 814 7.92 0.47 -23.65
N PRO A 815 9.02 -0.23 -23.98
CA PRO A 815 9.41 -0.46 -25.37
C PRO A 815 8.41 -1.42 -26.05
N LEU A 816 8.40 -1.42 -27.39
CA LEU A 816 7.49 -2.26 -28.19
C LEU A 816 7.61 -3.76 -27.84
N ARG A 817 8.82 -4.28 -27.64
CA ARG A 817 9.06 -5.71 -27.36
C ARG A 817 8.36 -6.20 -26.10
N SER A 818 8.26 -5.38 -25.06
CA SER A 818 7.58 -5.73 -23.81
C SER A 818 6.08 -5.99 -23.99
N PHE A 819 5.47 -5.53 -25.08
CA PHE A 819 4.07 -5.82 -25.40
C PHE A 819 3.89 -7.16 -26.13
N ALA A 820 4.94 -7.72 -26.75
CA ALA A 820 4.83 -8.92 -27.58
C ALA A 820 4.40 -10.14 -26.76
N GLY A 821 5.17 -10.49 -25.73
CA GLY A 821 4.96 -11.70 -24.95
C GLY A 821 3.68 -11.72 -24.11
N THR A 822 3.05 -10.56 -23.84
CA THR A 822 1.80 -10.49 -23.05
C THR A 822 0.58 -10.13 -23.89
N HIS A 823 0.67 -9.08 -24.72
CA HIS A 823 -0.49 -8.49 -25.39
C HIS A 823 -0.66 -8.95 -26.83
N LEU A 824 0.43 -9.04 -27.61
CA LEU A 824 0.37 -9.57 -28.97
C LEU A 824 0.08 -11.08 -28.97
N SER A 825 0.74 -11.83 -28.08
CA SER A 825 0.43 -13.25 -27.83
C SER A 825 -1.00 -13.43 -27.32
N GLY A 826 -1.47 -12.57 -26.41
CA GLY A 826 -2.84 -12.62 -25.91
C GLY A 826 -3.90 -12.36 -26.98
N LEU A 827 -3.69 -11.36 -27.85
CA LEU A 827 -4.54 -11.11 -29.01
C LEU A 827 -4.54 -12.32 -29.95
N ARG A 828 -3.37 -12.90 -30.20
CA ARG A 828 -3.24 -14.10 -31.03
C ARG A 828 -4.03 -15.27 -30.46
N ASN A 829 -3.90 -15.56 -29.16
CA ASN A 829 -4.64 -16.63 -28.49
C ASN A 829 -6.16 -16.41 -28.55
N LEU A 830 -6.63 -15.17 -28.48
CA LEU A 830 -8.07 -14.85 -28.64
C LEU A 830 -8.55 -15.06 -30.08
N ILE A 831 -7.73 -14.72 -31.08
CA ILE A 831 -8.00 -15.03 -32.49
C ILE A 831 -8.05 -16.55 -32.69
N ASP A 832 -7.11 -17.31 -32.11
CA ASP A 832 -7.09 -18.76 -32.18
C ASP A 832 -8.30 -19.42 -31.49
N LEU A 833 -8.78 -18.85 -30.37
CA LEU A 833 -10.05 -19.26 -29.75
C LEU A 833 -11.23 -19.08 -30.72
N ALA A 834 -11.31 -17.92 -31.39
CA ALA A 834 -12.38 -17.66 -32.37
C ALA A 834 -12.27 -18.59 -33.59
N LEU A 835 -11.06 -18.82 -34.10
CA LEU A 835 -10.79 -19.73 -35.21
C LEU A 835 -11.14 -21.18 -34.87
N SER A 836 -10.83 -21.63 -33.65
CA SER A 836 -11.06 -23.01 -33.20
C SER A 836 -12.51 -23.31 -32.80
N SER A 837 -13.41 -22.32 -32.82
CA SER A 837 -14.82 -22.53 -32.48
C SER A 837 -15.50 -23.57 -33.38
N PRO A 838 -16.25 -24.55 -32.85
CA PRO A 838 -16.97 -25.51 -33.68
C PRO A 838 -18.20 -24.88 -34.39
N GLN A 839 -18.53 -23.61 -34.12
CA GLN A 839 -19.69 -22.95 -34.72
C GLN A 839 -19.48 -22.71 -36.23
N PRO A 840 -20.56 -22.82 -37.05
CA PRO A 840 -20.50 -22.51 -38.49
C PRO A 840 -20.06 -21.07 -38.76
N ILE A 841 -20.49 -20.14 -37.91
CA ILE A 841 -20.07 -18.74 -37.92
C ILE A 841 -19.17 -18.54 -36.70
N PRO A 842 -17.89 -18.16 -36.89
CA PRO A 842 -17.00 -17.95 -35.76
C PRO A 842 -17.39 -16.71 -34.93
N PRO A 843 -16.97 -16.65 -33.66
CA PRO A 843 -17.24 -15.51 -32.78
C PRO A 843 -16.78 -14.18 -33.40
N ARG A 844 -17.55 -13.11 -33.22
CA ARG A 844 -17.12 -11.75 -33.62
C ARG A 844 -16.01 -11.29 -32.67
N VAL A 845 -15.00 -10.61 -33.17
CA VAL A 845 -13.92 -10.03 -32.36
C VAL A 845 -13.95 -8.51 -32.49
N VAL A 846 -14.13 -7.83 -31.37
CA VAL A 846 -14.04 -6.36 -31.28
C VAL A 846 -12.76 -6.03 -30.54
N PHE A 847 -11.78 -5.49 -31.27
CA PHE A 847 -10.49 -5.12 -30.72
C PHE A 847 -10.45 -3.63 -30.35
N CYS A 848 -10.16 -3.33 -29.09
CA CYS A 848 -9.90 -1.96 -28.64
C CYS A 848 -8.47 -1.54 -29.00
N SER A 849 -8.33 -0.78 -30.09
CA SER A 849 -7.10 -0.08 -30.43
C SER A 849 -7.09 1.35 -29.83
N SER A 850 -6.17 2.20 -30.29
CA SER A 850 -6.04 3.59 -29.85
C SER A 850 -5.69 4.48 -31.03
N VAL A 851 -6.15 5.73 -31.04
CA VAL A 851 -5.73 6.74 -32.02
C VAL A 851 -4.21 6.96 -32.05
N ALA A 852 -3.48 6.54 -31.02
CA ALA A 852 -2.02 6.55 -30.99
C ALA A 852 -1.37 5.69 -32.09
N SER A 853 -2.07 4.68 -32.63
CA SER A 853 -1.58 3.87 -33.76
C SER A 853 -1.51 4.65 -35.09
N VAL A 854 -2.16 5.82 -35.16
CA VAL A 854 -2.27 6.66 -36.36
C VAL A 854 -1.98 8.14 -36.08
N SER A 855 -1.35 8.46 -34.94
CA SER A 855 -1.10 9.84 -34.52
C SER A 855 -0.03 10.59 -35.32
N GLN A 856 0.71 9.88 -36.19
CA GLN A 856 1.70 10.45 -37.13
C GLN A 856 1.25 10.31 -38.58
N TYR A 857 -0.06 10.31 -38.85
CA TYR A 857 -0.58 10.27 -40.21
C TYR A 857 0.03 11.42 -41.07
N PRO A 858 0.66 11.13 -42.23
CA PRO A 858 1.47 12.12 -42.97
C PRO A 858 0.71 13.36 -43.46
N ASP A 859 -0.53 13.18 -43.89
CA ASP A 859 -1.33 14.23 -44.54
C ASP A 859 -2.09 15.13 -43.56
N LEU A 860 -1.82 15.00 -42.25
CA LEU A 860 -2.36 15.90 -41.22
C LEU A 860 -1.96 17.36 -41.47
N SER A 861 -0.78 17.58 -42.06
CA SER A 861 -0.28 18.91 -42.42
C SER A 861 -1.05 19.57 -43.58
N GLN A 862 -1.81 18.79 -44.35
CA GLN A 862 -2.62 19.27 -45.49
C GLN A 862 -4.13 19.35 -45.17
N GLY A 863 -4.54 19.08 -43.93
CA GLY A 863 -5.93 19.15 -43.48
C GLY A 863 -6.78 17.92 -43.84
N SER A 864 -6.17 16.80 -44.23
CA SER A 864 -6.88 15.54 -44.49
C SER A 864 -7.27 14.84 -43.19
N ALA A 865 -8.51 14.37 -43.11
CA ALA A 865 -8.99 13.59 -41.97
C ALA A 865 -8.40 12.18 -41.98
N VAL A 866 -8.07 11.65 -40.79
CA VAL A 866 -7.59 10.27 -40.62
C VAL A 866 -8.70 9.31 -41.02
N PRO A 867 -8.46 8.38 -41.97
CA PRO A 867 -9.52 7.54 -42.53
C PRO A 867 -9.86 6.35 -41.63
N GLU A 868 -11.10 5.87 -41.74
CA GLU A 868 -11.63 4.67 -41.06
C GLU A 868 -11.18 3.37 -41.75
N ARG A 869 -9.87 3.22 -41.94
CA ARG A 869 -9.23 2.02 -42.51
C ARG A 869 -7.89 1.71 -41.82
N PRO A 870 -7.37 0.47 -41.96
CA PRO A 870 -6.03 0.13 -41.48
C PRO A 870 -4.94 0.88 -42.25
N MET A 871 -3.83 1.17 -41.59
CA MET A 871 -2.67 1.79 -42.22
C MET A 871 -1.65 0.74 -42.65
N SER A 872 -1.14 0.85 -43.88
CA SER A 872 -0.12 -0.04 -44.42
C SER A 872 1.27 0.22 -43.82
N SER A 873 1.55 1.49 -43.51
CA SER A 873 2.86 1.96 -43.08
C SER A 873 2.98 2.07 -41.55
N PRO A 874 4.00 1.44 -40.94
CA PRO A 874 4.34 1.61 -39.52
C PRO A 874 4.63 3.06 -39.11
N ALA A 875 5.00 3.91 -40.07
CA ALA A 875 5.34 5.33 -39.82
C ALA A 875 4.14 6.17 -39.36
N THR A 876 2.92 5.65 -39.50
CA THR A 876 1.69 6.33 -39.02
C THR A 876 1.53 6.28 -37.50
N ALA A 877 2.22 5.36 -36.82
CA ALA A 877 2.13 5.20 -35.38
C ALA A 877 2.97 6.24 -34.62
N GLY A 878 2.49 6.64 -33.44
CA GLY A 878 3.25 7.46 -32.51
C GLY A 878 4.59 6.81 -32.10
N PRO A 879 5.54 7.60 -31.57
CA PRO A 879 6.91 7.15 -31.31
C PRO A 879 7.02 6.19 -30.11
N THR A 880 5.96 6.07 -29.29
CA THR A 880 5.96 5.25 -28.08
C THR A 880 5.79 3.75 -28.39
N GLY A 881 6.32 2.88 -27.54
CA GLY A 881 6.12 1.43 -27.68
C GLY A 881 4.63 1.03 -27.62
N TYR A 882 3.83 1.73 -26.81
CA TYR A 882 2.38 1.57 -26.76
C TYR A 882 1.71 1.83 -28.12
N ALA A 883 1.98 2.98 -28.74
CA ALA A 883 1.43 3.36 -30.04
C ALA A 883 1.78 2.33 -31.12
N ARG A 884 3.06 1.95 -31.19
CA ARG A 884 3.56 0.93 -32.12
C ARG A 884 2.93 -0.44 -31.88
N SER A 885 2.73 -0.84 -30.63
CA SER A 885 2.10 -2.13 -30.29
C SER A 885 0.64 -2.20 -30.76
N LYS A 886 -0.10 -1.09 -30.70
CA LYS A 886 -1.47 -1.00 -31.20
C LYS A 886 -1.52 -1.09 -32.72
N TRP A 887 -0.60 -0.45 -33.42
CA TRP A 887 -0.47 -0.61 -34.88
C TRP A 887 -0.19 -2.07 -35.27
N VAL A 888 0.75 -2.74 -34.60
CA VAL A 888 1.05 -4.17 -34.85
C VAL A 888 -0.19 -5.04 -34.60
N ALA A 889 -0.94 -4.75 -33.53
CA ALA A 889 -2.18 -5.46 -33.23
C ALA A 889 -3.28 -5.25 -34.30
N GLU A 890 -3.41 -4.03 -34.84
CA GLU A 890 -4.30 -3.75 -35.97
C GLU A 890 -3.91 -4.55 -37.21
N ALA A 891 -2.61 -4.64 -37.52
CA ALA A 891 -2.10 -5.41 -38.64
C ALA A 891 -2.34 -6.93 -38.47
N ILE A 892 -2.19 -7.47 -37.26
CA ILE A 892 -2.53 -8.86 -36.93
C ILE A 892 -4.03 -9.12 -37.15
N CYS A 893 -4.90 -8.21 -36.70
CA CYS A 893 -6.34 -8.30 -36.93
C CYS A 893 -6.69 -8.26 -38.43
N GLN A 894 -6.02 -7.40 -39.20
CA GLN A 894 -6.19 -7.31 -40.65
C GLN A 894 -5.75 -8.60 -41.35
N ALA A 895 -4.63 -9.20 -40.94
CA ALA A 895 -4.18 -10.47 -41.48
C ALA A 895 -5.15 -11.61 -41.17
N ALA A 896 -5.66 -11.67 -39.93
CA ALA A 896 -6.69 -12.65 -39.54
C ALA A 896 -7.97 -12.47 -40.36
N HIS A 897 -8.41 -11.23 -40.58
CA HIS A 897 -9.57 -10.93 -41.43
C HIS A 897 -9.38 -11.41 -42.88
N ARG A 898 -8.19 -11.21 -43.46
CA ARG A 898 -7.92 -11.55 -44.88
C ARG A 898 -7.70 -13.03 -45.13
N HIS A 899 -7.03 -13.72 -44.22
CA HIS A 899 -6.47 -15.05 -44.49
C HIS A 899 -7.18 -16.19 -43.76
N THR A 900 -8.27 -15.93 -43.04
CA THR A 900 -8.98 -16.95 -42.24
C THR A 900 -10.49 -16.84 -42.38
N ARG A 901 -11.23 -17.78 -41.77
CA ARG A 901 -12.70 -17.73 -41.68
C ARG A 901 -13.26 -16.58 -40.82
N LEU A 902 -12.41 -15.73 -40.21
CA LEU A 902 -12.81 -14.51 -39.49
C LEU A 902 -13.05 -13.30 -40.40
N ARG A 903 -13.05 -13.47 -41.73
CA ARG A 903 -13.40 -12.40 -42.69
C ARG A 903 -14.76 -11.79 -42.34
N ASN A 904 -14.82 -10.45 -42.27
CA ASN A 904 -15.99 -9.67 -41.82
C ASN A 904 -16.46 -9.95 -40.37
N ARG A 905 -15.65 -10.61 -39.55
CA ARG A 905 -15.95 -10.92 -38.14
C ARG A 905 -15.08 -10.16 -37.15
N ILE A 906 -14.13 -9.37 -37.61
CA ILE A 906 -13.26 -8.54 -36.75
C ILE A 906 -13.56 -7.06 -37.01
N SER A 907 -13.67 -6.27 -35.94
CA SER A 907 -13.68 -4.81 -35.99
C SER A 907 -12.60 -4.23 -35.07
N ILE A 908 -12.02 -3.11 -35.50
CA ILE A 908 -11.00 -2.36 -34.75
C ILE A 908 -11.63 -1.04 -34.30
N ALA A 909 -11.69 -0.81 -32.99
CA ALA A 909 -12.15 0.44 -32.42
C ALA A 909 -10.94 1.25 -31.90
N ARG A 910 -10.52 2.29 -32.61
CA ARG A 910 -9.46 3.22 -32.20
C ARG A 910 -10.03 4.22 -31.20
N VAL A 911 -9.66 4.07 -29.93
CA VAL A 911 -10.17 4.92 -28.84
C VAL A 911 -9.32 6.18 -28.67
N GLY A 912 -9.98 7.33 -28.53
CA GLY A 912 -9.38 8.63 -28.19
C GLY A 912 -9.19 8.86 -26.69
N GLN A 913 -9.06 10.12 -26.27
CA GLN A 913 -8.94 10.45 -24.84
C GLN A 913 -10.29 10.23 -24.14
N LEU A 914 -10.32 9.28 -23.21
CA LEU A 914 -11.49 9.06 -22.35
C LEU A 914 -11.49 10.02 -21.16
N SER A 915 -12.68 10.39 -20.70
CA SER A 915 -12.92 11.20 -19.49
C SER A 915 -13.93 10.53 -18.57
N GLY A 916 -14.27 11.18 -17.47
CA GLY A 916 -15.22 10.65 -16.49
C GLY A 916 -16.60 10.31 -17.08
N ALA A 917 -17.40 9.54 -16.37
CA ALA A 917 -18.72 9.17 -16.86
C ALA A 917 -19.71 10.35 -16.77
N THR A 918 -20.67 10.43 -17.70
CA THR A 918 -21.64 11.55 -17.76
C THR A 918 -22.58 11.65 -16.56
N ASP A 919 -22.78 10.56 -15.82
CA ASP A 919 -23.70 10.48 -14.68
C ASP A 919 -23.00 10.72 -13.33
N THR A 920 -21.80 10.16 -13.16
CA THR A 920 -21.08 10.14 -11.89
C THR A 920 -19.88 11.09 -11.85
N GLY A 921 -19.38 11.55 -13.01
CA GLY A 921 -18.16 12.34 -13.11
C GLY A 921 -16.87 11.57 -12.79
N VAL A 922 -16.97 10.28 -12.43
CA VAL A 922 -15.82 9.51 -11.93
C VAL A 922 -14.77 9.35 -13.02
N TRP A 923 -13.59 9.92 -12.78
CA TRP A 923 -12.43 9.83 -13.66
C TRP A 923 -11.27 9.10 -12.97
N SER A 924 -10.16 8.87 -13.66
CA SER A 924 -9.02 8.16 -13.09
C SER A 924 -8.07 9.16 -12.46
N LYS A 925 -7.89 9.08 -11.14
CA LYS A 925 -7.02 10.00 -10.37
C LYS A 925 -5.56 10.00 -10.84
N SER A 926 -5.12 8.94 -11.51
CA SER A 926 -3.76 8.77 -12.01
C SER A 926 -3.52 9.29 -13.43
N GLU A 927 -4.56 9.79 -14.10
CA GLU A 927 -4.42 10.37 -15.44
C GLU A 927 -3.90 11.81 -15.40
N ALA A 928 -3.29 12.23 -16.52
CA ALA A 928 -2.60 13.51 -16.63
C ALA A 928 -3.50 14.72 -16.31
N TYR A 929 -4.72 14.75 -16.85
CA TYR A 929 -5.65 15.87 -16.67
C TYR A 929 -6.18 16.01 -15.23
N PRO A 930 -6.73 14.96 -14.58
CA PRO A 930 -7.11 15.02 -13.17
C PRO A 930 -5.96 15.44 -12.25
N LEU A 931 -4.76 14.88 -12.45
CA LEU A 931 -3.58 15.28 -11.68
C LEU A 931 -3.25 16.76 -11.88
N MET A 932 -3.23 17.23 -13.12
CA MET A 932 -2.90 18.63 -13.41
C MET A 932 -3.91 19.60 -12.77
N LEU A 933 -5.21 19.31 -12.89
CA LEU A 933 -6.26 20.11 -12.27
C LEU A 933 -6.20 20.08 -10.74
N SER A 934 -5.80 18.96 -10.12
CA SER A 934 -5.67 18.89 -8.66
C SER A 934 -4.50 19.74 -8.12
N SER A 935 -3.48 20.06 -8.93
CA SER A 935 -2.39 20.98 -8.52
C SER A 935 -2.90 22.30 -7.97
N MET A 936 -4.06 22.76 -8.45
CA MET A 936 -4.63 24.06 -8.10
C MET A 936 -4.74 24.25 -6.59
N LYS A 937 -5.11 23.21 -5.82
CA LYS A 937 -5.22 23.30 -4.36
C LYS A 937 -3.87 23.53 -3.67
N ALA A 938 -2.79 22.96 -4.22
CA ALA A 938 -1.46 23.02 -3.64
C ALA A 938 -0.67 24.25 -4.11
N THR A 939 -0.82 24.65 -5.37
CA THR A 939 -0.02 25.73 -5.98
C THR A 939 -0.76 27.06 -6.09
N GLY A 940 -2.10 27.05 -6.05
CA GLY A 940 -2.95 28.21 -6.36
C GLY A 940 -2.90 28.64 -7.84
N VAL A 941 -2.24 27.85 -8.71
CA VAL A 941 -2.04 28.20 -10.13
C VAL A 941 -2.25 26.99 -11.05
N LEU A 942 -2.76 27.24 -12.27
CA LEU A 942 -2.92 26.25 -13.33
C LEU A 942 -2.22 26.70 -14.61
N PRO A 943 -1.60 25.79 -15.38
CA PRO A 943 -0.85 26.14 -16.57
C PRO A 943 -1.79 26.46 -17.74
N ASP A 944 -1.50 27.51 -18.50
CA ASP A 944 -2.05 27.70 -19.84
C ASP A 944 -1.31 26.80 -20.83
N LEU A 945 -1.99 25.78 -21.34
CA LEU A 945 -1.45 24.83 -22.33
C LEU A 945 -1.57 25.31 -23.78
N GLN A 946 -1.95 26.57 -24.04
CA GLN A 946 -1.95 27.24 -25.36
C GLN A 946 -2.27 26.33 -26.56
N GLY A 947 -3.54 26.32 -26.99
CA GLY A 947 -3.99 25.56 -28.15
C GLY A 947 -4.28 24.08 -27.89
N GLU A 948 -4.15 23.59 -26.66
CA GLU A 948 -4.59 22.25 -26.27
C GLU A 948 -6.13 22.13 -26.38
N VAL A 949 -6.59 21.18 -27.20
CA VAL A 949 -8.01 20.95 -27.48
C VAL A 949 -8.56 19.85 -26.57
N LEU A 950 -9.75 20.07 -26.01
CA LEU A 950 -10.40 19.12 -25.11
C LEU A 950 -11.37 18.20 -25.87
N ASN A 951 -10.80 17.31 -26.68
CA ASN A 951 -11.53 16.29 -27.42
C ASN A 951 -11.88 15.05 -26.55
N TRP A 952 -12.27 15.29 -25.30
CA TRP A 952 -12.56 14.23 -24.33
C TRP A 952 -13.88 13.52 -24.65
N LEU A 953 -13.88 12.20 -24.53
CA LEU A 953 -15.06 11.35 -24.69
C LEU A 953 -15.43 10.71 -23.33
N PRO A 954 -16.64 10.91 -22.80
CA PRO A 954 -17.10 10.24 -21.58
C PRO A 954 -17.03 8.72 -21.71
N VAL A 955 -16.50 8.05 -20.69
CA VAL A 955 -16.23 6.60 -20.73
C VAL A 955 -17.50 5.75 -20.86
N ASP A 956 -18.63 6.22 -20.34
CA ASP A 956 -19.94 5.54 -20.46
C ASP A 956 -20.51 5.61 -21.88
N LEU A 957 -20.23 6.69 -22.62
CA LEU A 957 -20.57 6.80 -24.04
C LEU A 957 -19.67 5.92 -24.91
N ALA A 958 -18.37 5.89 -24.62
CA ALA A 958 -17.44 4.97 -25.28
C ALA A 958 -17.88 3.51 -25.04
N ALA A 959 -18.24 3.14 -23.80
CA ALA A 959 -18.73 1.81 -23.48
C ALA A 959 -19.97 1.43 -24.30
N ARG A 960 -20.92 2.37 -24.47
CA ARG A 960 -22.11 2.15 -25.28
C ARG A 960 -21.76 1.90 -26.76
N ALA A 961 -20.80 2.65 -27.30
CA ALA A 961 -20.35 2.49 -28.68
C ALA A 961 -19.77 1.08 -28.93
N PHE A 962 -18.97 0.57 -28.00
CA PHE A 962 -18.46 -0.82 -28.07
C PHE A 962 -19.58 -1.86 -28.03
N ILE A 963 -20.62 -1.64 -27.23
CA ILE A 963 -21.78 -2.54 -27.16
C ILE A 963 -22.59 -2.49 -28.46
N GLU A 964 -22.79 -1.29 -29.02
CA GLU A 964 -23.45 -1.12 -30.32
C GLU A 964 -22.69 -1.86 -31.43
N ASP A 965 -21.36 -1.76 -31.50
CA ASP A 965 -20.58 -2.50 -32.50
C ASP A 965 -20.54 -4.03 -32.27
N ALA A 966 -20.52 -4.45 -31.01
CA ALA A 966 -20.56 -5.85 -30.62
C ALA A 966 -21.92 -6.52 -30.92
N VAL A 967 -23.03 -5.79 -30.71
CA VAL A 967 -24.40 -6.33 -30.74
C VAL A 967 -25.13 -6.04 -32.05
N ASN A 968 -24.91 -4.89 -32.70
CA ASN A 968 -25.62 -4.55 -33.94
C ASN A 968 -25.15 -5.44 -35.08
N THR A 969 -26.01 -6.30 -35.62
CA THR A 969 -25.73 -7.16 -36.78
C THR A 969 -26.03 -6.48 -38.12
N ALA A 970 -26.18 -5.15 -38.14
CA ALA A 970 -26.54 -4.41 -39.35
C ALA A 970 -25.62 -4.78 -40.53
N ARG A 971 -26.27 -5.23 -41.62
CA ARG A 971 -25.66 -5.70 -42.87
C ARG A 971 -24.61 -4.70 -43.36
N PRO A 972 -23.50 -5.14 -43.99
CA PRO A 972 -22.71 -4.24 -44.81
C PRO A 972 -23.66 -3.63 -45.83
N SER A 973 -23.74 -2.31 -45.88
CA SER A 973 -24.45 -1.52 -46.88
C SER A 973 -23.78 -1.68 -48.24
N GLY A 974 -23.80 -2.90 -48.78
CA GLY A 974 -23.48 -3.20 -50.16
C GLY A 974 -24.69 -2.91 -51.03
N ARG A 975 -24.95 -1.61 -51.30
CA ARG A 975 -25.78 -1.01 -52.36
C ARG A 975 -26.16 0.39 -51.88
N ASP A 976 -25.42 1.40 -52.32
CA ASP A 976 -25.93 2.75 -52.67
C ASP A 976 -24.82 3.78 -52.94
N ASN A 977 -23.54 3.49 -52.67
CA ASN A 977 -22.45 4.47 -52.88
C ASN A 977 -21.76 4.41 -54.26
N MET A 978 -22.49 4.17 -55.35
CA MET A 978 -21.89 4.09 -56.70
C MET A 978 -21.86 5.41 -57.48
N ASP A 979 -22.24 6.56 -56.88
CA ASP A 979 -22.42 7.80 -57.67
C ASP A 979 -21.70 9.06 -57.14
N ARG A 980 -20.67 8.94 -56.28
CA ARG A 980 -19.95 10.13 -55.74
C ARG A 980 -18.42 10.15 -55.83
N SER A 981 -17.80 9.25 -56.61
CA SER A 981 -16.33 9.26 -56.82
C SER A 981 -15.94 9.85 -58.17
N ALA A 982 -16.09 11.17 -58.35
CA ALA A 982 -15.56 11.88 -59.52
C ALA A 982 -14.66 13.10 -59.18
N SER A 983 -14.26 13.31 -57.92
CA SER A 983 -13.50 14.52 -57.55
C SER A 983 -12.40 14.39 -56.50
N ALA A 984 -11.94 13.19 -56.12
CA ALA A 984 -10.84 13.03 -55.16
C ALA A 984 -9.51 12.72 -55.85
N LYS A 985 -8.44 13.44 -55.47
CA LYS A 985 -7.05 13.22 -55.92
C LYS A 985 -6.58 11.80 -55.58
N PRO A 986 -5.61 11.23 -56.32
CA PRO A 986 -5.06 9.91 -56.05
C PRO A 986 -4.30 9.90 -54.70
N ASP A 987 -4.74 9.07 -53.76
CA ASP A 987 -4.06 8.75 -52.50
C ASP A 987 -2.95 7.72 -52.79
N PRO A 988 -1.68 7.99 -52.45
CA PRO A 988 -0.55 7.10 -52.74
C PRO A 988 -0.57 5.77 -51.98
N ASP A 989 -1.40 5.64 -50.94
CA ASP A 989 -1.58 4.41 -50.15
C ASP A 989 -2.77 3.56 -50.65
N ARG A 990 -3.46 4.02 -51.69
CA ARG A 990 -4.65 3.37 -52.28
C ARG A 990 -4.23 2.34 -53.33
N ASN A 991 -3.97 1.12 -52.88
CA ASN A 991 -3.77 -0.02 -53.78
C ASN A 991 -5.10 -0.37 -54.50
N PRO A 992 -5.10 -0.72 -55.80
CA PRO A 992 -6.31 -1.02 -56.58
C PRO A 992 -6.96 -2.39 -56.24
N VAL A 993 -6.73 -2.91 -55.03
CA VAL A 993 -7.29 -4.18 -54.57
C VAL A 993 -8.66 -3.92 -53.96
N ASP A 994 -9.69 -4.49 -54.60
CA ASP A 994 -11.13 -4.55 -54.27
C ASP A 994 -11.54 -3.89 -52.93
N GLU A 995 -12.27 -2.76 -52.99
CA GLU A 995 -12.83 -2.02 -51.83
C GLU A 995 -13.72 -2.89 -50.90
N ARG A 996 -13.96 -4.16 -51.26
CA ARG A 996 -14.75 -5.15 -50.53
C ARG A 996 -13.94 -6.00 -49.53
N ASP A 997 -12.64 -5.76 -49.38
CA ASP A 997 -11.73 -6.63 -48.60
C ASP A 997 -11.02 -5.93 -47.42
N GLU A 998 -11.54 -4.78 -46.97
CA GLU A 998 -11.02 -4.05 -45.82
C GLU A 998 -11.76 -4.39 -44.52
N ILE A 999 -10.99 -4.64 -43.46
CA ILE A 999 -11.50 -4.84 -42.09
C ILE A 999 -12.16 -3.54 -41.58
N ALA A 1000 -13.29 -3.68 -40.87
CA ALA A 1000 -13.98 -2.54 -40.28
C ALA A 1000 -13.12 -1.85 -39.21
N VAL A 1001 -12.88 -0.55 -39.39
CA VAL A 1001 -12.18 0.30 -38.42
C VAL A 1001 -13.10 1.45 -38.02
N HIS A 1002 -13.16 1.75 -36.74
CA HIS A 1002 -14.02 2.79 -36.16
C HIS A 1002 -13.22 3.70 -35.22
N HIS A 1003 -13.48 5.00 -35.26
CA HIS A 1003 -12.88 6.00 -34.37
C HIS A 1003 -13.82 6.29 -33.18
N VAL A 1004 -13.55 5.66 -32.03
CA VAL A 1004 -14.32 5.89 -30.80
C VAL A 1004 -13.71 7.07 -30.04
N LEU A 1005 -14.02 8.28 -30.50
CA LEU A 1005 -13.49 9.54 -29.97
C LEU A 1005 -14.52 10.67 -30.07
N ASN A 1006 -14.21 11.80 -29.42
CA ASN A 1006 -14.94 13.05 -29.64
C ASN A 1006 -14.20 13.86 -30.74
N PRO A 1007 -14.80 14.08 -31.93
CA PRO A 1007 -14.13 14.80 -33.02
C PRO A 1007 -14.27 16.32 -32.89
N ASN A 1008 -15.01 16.82 -31.89
CA ASN A 1008 -15.19 18.24 -31.67
C ASN A 1008 -13.89 18.86 -31.14
N ASN A 1009 -13.40 19.89 -31.84
CA ASN A 1009 -12.19 20.63 -31.50
C ASN A 1009 -12.44 22.09 -31.07
N ASP A 1010 -13.70 22.44 -30.79
CA ASP A 1010 -14.18 23.80 -30.50
C ASP A 1010 -13.85 24.27 -29.07
N VAL A 1011 -13.65 23.33 -28.13
CA VAL A 1011 -13.37 23.63 -26.73
C VAL A 1011 -11.89 23.46 -26.45
N GLN A 1012 -11.25 24.53 -26.00
CA GLN A 1012 -9.84 24.54 -25.64
C GLN A 1012 -9.64 24.44 -24.12
N TRP A 1013 -8.43 24.05 -23.72
CA TRP A 1013 -8.01 24.04 -22.31
C TRP A 1013 -8.25 25.39 -21.62
N PHE A 1014 -7.98 26.50 -22.33
CA PHE A 1014 -8.22 27.84 -21.81
C PHE A 1014 -9.70 28.13 -21.51
N ASP A 1015 -10.64 27.56 -22.28
CA ASP A 1015 -12.07 27.71 -22.03
C ASP A 1015 -12.49 27.03 -20.72
N LEU A 1016 -11.92 25.85 -20.44
CA LEU A 1016 -12.12 25.16 -19.16
C LEU A 1016 -11.60 26.02 -18.00
N LEU A 1017 -10.36 26.49 -18.08
CA LEU A 1017 -9.78 27.33 -17.03
C LEU A 1017 -10.57 28.63 -16.83
N SER A 1018 -11.02 29.26 -17.91
CA SER A 1018 -11.83 30.50 -17.87
C SER A 1018 -13.21 30.30 -17.24
N ARG A 1019 -13.78 29.10 -17.35
CA ARG A 1019 -15.04 28.75 -16.67
C ARG A 1019 -14.80 28.42 -15.20
N LEU A 1020 -13.74 27.67 -14.90
CA LEU A 1020 -13.35 27.33 -13.53
C LEU A 1020 -13.00 28.56 -12.68
N SER A 1021 -12.33 29.55 -13.28
CA SER A 1021 -11.96 30.80 -12.57
C SER A 1021 -13.16 31.65 -12.14
N ARG A 1022 -14.37 31.37 -12.65
CA ARG A 1022 -15.62 32.00 -12.19
C ARG A 1022 -16.14 31.40 -10.89
N ARG A 1023 -15.74 30.16 -10.54
CA ARG A 1023 -16.17 29.44 -9.34
C ARG A 1023 -15.06 29.33 -8.28
N GLU A 1024 -13.80 29.25 -8.70
CA GLU A 1024 -12.65 28.99 -7.83
C GLU A 1024 -11.59 30.09 -7.99
N ALA A 1025 -10.91 30.41 -6.89
CA ALA A 1025 -9.81 31.38 -6.91
C ALA A 1025 -8.48 30.70 -7.24
N PHE A 1026 -7.95 30.95 -8.45
CA PHE A 1026 -6.59 30.56 -8.86
C PHE A 1026 -6.07 31.49 -9.96
N ARG A 1027 -4.76 31.45 -10.23
CA ARG A 1027 -4.15 32.17 -11.36
C ARG A 1027 -3.83 31.23 -12.52
N ILE A 1028 -4.18 31.65 -13.73
CA ILE A 1028 -3.72 30.99 -14.96
C ILE A 1028 -2.31 31.54 -15.25
N VAL A 1029 -1.32 30.65 -15.39
CA VAL A 1029 0.09 31.03 -15.56
C VAL A 1029 0.72 30.32 -16.76
N PRO A 1030 1.79 30.85 -17.36
CA PRO A 1030 2.58 30.12 -18.34
C PRO A 1030 3.11 28.78 -17.78
N VAL A 1031 3.29 27.78 -18.65
CA VAL A 1031 3.67 26.42 -18.21
C VAL A 1031 4.97 26.39 -17.39
N HIS A 1032 5.94 27.26 -17.69
CA HIS A 1032 7.20 27.31 -16.93
C HIS A 1032 6.98 27.82 -15.49
N GLU A 1033 6.15 28.84 -15.28
CA GLU A 1033 5.80 29.32 -13.94
C GLU A 1033 5.05 28.24 -13.13
N TRP A 1034 4.19 27.46 -13.79
CA TRP A 1034 3.54 26.31 -13.15
C TRP A 1034 4.55 25.22 -12.78
N LEU A 1035 5.52 24.90 -13.64
CA LEU A 1035 6.58 23.93 -13.34
C LEU A 1035 7.49 24.39 -12.19
N ASP A 1036 7.73 25.69 -12.07
CA ASP A 1036 8.50 26.28 -10.97
C ASP A 1036 7.69 26.23 -9.66
N ALA A 1037 6.40 26.59 -9.70
CA ALA A 1037 5.49 26.47 -8.56
C ALA A 1037 5.40 25.01 -8.08
N LEU A 1038 5.31 24.04 -8.99
CA LEU A 1038 5.38 22.62 -8.65
C LEU A 1038 6.74 22.24 -8.04
N SER A 1039 7.86 22.71 -8.61
CA SER A 1039 9.19 22.40 -8.07
C SER A 1039 9.35 22.92 -6.64
N ALA A 1040 8.77 24.07 -6.30
CA ALA A 1040 8.80 24.64 -4.96
C ALA A 1040 8.09 23.77 -3.91
N LEU A 1041 7.04 23.02 -4.28
CA LEU A 1041 6.33 22.11 -3.37
C LEU A 1041 7.20 20.95 -2.87
N GLN A 1042 8.35 20.65 -3.52
CA GLN A 1042 9.31 19.64 -3.05
C GLN A 1042 9.94 20.00 -1.69
N HIS A 1043 9.89 21.28 -1.31
CA HIS A 1043 10.49 21.81 -0.09
C HIS A 1043 9.47 22.07 1.03
N ASP A 1044 8.18 21.84 0.80
CA ASP A 1044 7.11 22.04 1.79
C ASP A 1044 6.71 20.69 2.42
N GLU A 1045 6.86 20.60 3.75
CA GLU A 1045 6.52 19.44 4.58
C GLU A 1045 5.08 18.95 4.40
N LYS A 1046 4.12 19.83 4.08
CA LYS A 1046 2.70 19.46 3.91
C LYS A 1046 2.36 18.95 2.51
N THR A 1047 3.12 19.35 1.49
CA THR A 1047 2.81 19.04 0.08
C THR A 1047 3.86 18.20 -0.63
N LYS A 1048 4.98 17.86 0.04
CA LYS A 1048 6.08 17.04 -0.52
C LYS A 1048 5.64 15.67 -1.06
N ASP A 1049 4.52 15.14 -0.57
CA ASP A 1049 3.97 13.85 -0.98
C ASP A 1049 2.95 13.94 -2.14
N HIS A 1050 2.65 15.14 -2.67
CA HIS A 1050 1.64 15.33 -3.71
C HIS A 1050 1.95 14.50 -4.99
N PRO A 1051 1.01 13.70 -5.53
CA PRO A 1051 1.27 12.78 -6.65
C PRO A 1051 1.92 13.42 -7.90
N LEU A 1052 1.55 14.66 -8.22
CA LEU A 1052 2.16 15.45 -9.29
C LEU A 1052 3.69 15.63 -9.20
N LEU A 1053 4.26 15.72 -7.99
CA LEU A 1053 5.71 15.92 -7.82
C LEU A 1053 6.52 14.72 -8.29
N ARG A 1054 5.92 13.53 -8.25
CA ARG A 1054 6.51 12.28 -8.75
C ARG A 1054 6.69 12.30 -10.27
N LEU A 1055 5.91 13.12 -10.97
CA LEU A 1055 5.95 13.27 -12.43
C LEU A 1055 6.62 14.57 -12.88
N LEU A 1056 7.23 15.35 -11.97
CA LEU A 1056 7.85 16.63 -12.32
C LEU A 1056 8.86 16.53 -13.47
N GLY A 1057 9.67 15.47 -13.51
CA GLY A 1057 10.59 15.22 -14.62
C GLY A 1057 9.88 14.96 -15.96
N PHE A 1058 8.76 14.23 -15.92
CA PHE A 1058 7.92 14.00 -17.09
C PHE A 1058 7.29 15.30 -17.58
N TRP A 1059 6.69 16.11 -16.71
CA TRP A 1059 6.10 17.39 -17.06
C TRP A 1059 7.13 18.38 -17.61
N LYS A 1060 8.32 18.43 -16.99
CA LYS A 1060 9.45 19.19 -17.54
C LYS A 1060 9.78 18.69 -18.94
N THR A 1061 9.88 17.39 -19.17
CA THR A 1061 10.22 16.86 -20.50
C THR A 1061 9.12 17.13 -21.54
N ALA A 1062 7.85 16.97 -21.16
CA ALA A 1062 6.68 17.13 -22.03
C ALA A 1062 6.46 18.59 -22.45
N TYR A 1063 6.78 19.56 -21.57
CA TYR A 1063 6.42 20.96 -21.76
C TYR A 1063 7.60 21.95 -21.85
N SER A 1064 8.82 21.60 -21.39
CA SER A 1064 9.97 22.54 -21.35
C SER A 1064 10.53 22.91 -22.72
N SER A 1065 10.37 22.06 -23.73
CA SER A 1065 10.84 22.31 -25.10
C SER A 1065 9.77 22.99 -25.98
N LYS A 1066 8.48 22.72 -25.73
CA LYS A 1066 7.35 23.21 -26.54
C LYS A 1066 7.00 24.68 -26.30
N TYR A 1067 7.26 25.23 -25.12
CA TYR A 1067 6.77 26.56 -24.72
C TYR A 1067 7.88 27.57 -24.37
N ARG A 1068 9.08 27.42 -24.97
CA ARG A 1068 10.12 28.46 -24.89
C ARG A 1068 9.94 29.50 -26.00
N SER A 1069 9.37 30.67 -25.65
CA SER A 1069 9.63 32.04 -26.18
C SER A 1069 8.33 32.84 -26.39
N PRO A 1070 8.41 34.15 -26.70
CA PRO A 1070 9.14 35.24 -26.06
C PRO A 1070 8.15 36.14 -25.27
N SER A 1071 8.68 36.97 -24.38
CA SER A 1071 7.91 37.95 -23.59
C SER A 1071 6.99 38.82 -24.47
N ARG A 1072 5.67 38.76 -24.19
CA ARG A 1072 4.69 39.75 -24.69
C ARG A 1072 4.37 40.78 -23.60
N PRO A 1073 4.07 42.03 -23.98
CA PRO A 1073 4.29 43.22 -23.16
C PRO A 1073 3.23 43.38 -22.06
N GLN A 1074 3.71 43.82 -20.90
CA GLN A 1074 2.85 44.25 -19.78
C GLN A 1074 1.94 45.40 -20.20
N VAL A 1075 0.64 45.23 -19.98
CA VAL A 1075 -0.32 46.32 -19.99
C VAL A 1075 -0.17 47.09 -18.68
N HIS A 1076 0.62 48.15 -18.69
CA HIS A 1076 0.62 49.16 -17.63
C HIS A 1076 -0.34 50.30 -17.99
N SER A 1077 -1.23 50.61 -17.04
CA SER A 1077 -2.15 51.74 -17.04
C SER A 1077 -1.40 53.08 -17.16
N GLN A 1078 -1.95 53.97 -17.99
CA GLN A 1078 -1.43 55.30 -18.31
C GLN A 1078 -1.31 56.25 -17.10
N ALA A 1079 -0.18 56.97 -17.05
CA ALA A 1079 -0.09 58.43 -16.83
C ALA A 1079 1.30 58.91 -17.33
N GLY A 1080 1.35 59.77 -18.36
CA GLY A 1080 2.58 60.39 -18.91
C GLY A 1080 2.81 61.82 -18.40
N PRO A 1081 3.57 62.70 -19.08
CA PRO A 1081 4.71 62.53 -20.02
C PRO A 1081 5.99 63.27 -19.49
N GLU A 1082 7.21 63.12 -20.02
CA GLU A 1082 7.87 63.84 -21.15
C GLU A 1082 9.41 63.57 -21.12
N PRO A 1083 10.26 64.00 -22.09
CA PRO A 1083 11.23 63.13 -22.79
C PRO A 1083 12.73 63.47 -22.53
N ASP A 1084 13.66 62.63 -23.02
CA ASP A 1084 14.84 63.07 -23.80
C ASP A 1084 15.67 61.91 -24.40
N GLU A 1085 16.22 62.20 -25.59
CA GLU A 1085 17.29 61.65 -26.45
C GLU A 1085 18.34 60.70 -25.80
N GLU A 1086 19.04 59.76 -26.45
CA GLU A 1086 19.62 59.67 -27.81
C GLU A 1086 20.23 58.25 -28.07
N ALA A 1087 20.23 57.81 -29.35
CA ALA A 1087 21.15 56.94 -30.12
C ALA A 1087 21.96 55.75 -29.53
N ALA A 1088 21.88 54.56 -30.20
CA ALA A 1088 22.98 53.98 -31.01
C ALA A 1088 22.79 52.48 -31.42
N THR A 1089 22.42 52.27 -32.69
CA THR A 1089 22.95 51.34 -33.73
C THR A 1089 23.60 49.96 -33.45
N SER A 1090 23.27 49.04 -34.38
CA SER A 1090 24.00 47.85 -34.89
C SER A 1090 23.74 46.51 -34.19
N SER A 1091 23.51 45.36 -34.84
CA SER A 1091 23.54 44.97 -36.25
C SER A 1091 22.71 43.70 -36.46
N GLU A 1092 21.88 43.69 -37.51
CA GLU A 1092 21.29 42.50 -38.12
C GLU A 1092 22.37 41.65 -38.79
N HIS A 1093 22.37 40.33 -38.57
CA HIS A 1093 22.57 39.26 -39.57
C HIS A 1093 22.72 37.89 -38.88
N SER A 1094 21.58 37.23 -38.62
CA SER A 1094 21.49 35.74 -38.51
C SER A 1094 20.06 35.22 -38.28
N VAL A 1095 19.02 35.94 -38.71
CA VAL A 1095 17.61 35.51 -38.56
C VAL A 1095 17.04 35.16 -39.93
N GLN A 1096 17.36 33.97 -40.45
CA GLN A 1096 16.61 33.41 -41.59
C GLN A 1096 16.66 31.88 -41.75
N ALA A 1097 17.19 31.13 -40.78
CA ALA A 1097 17.25 29.66 -40.84
C ALA A 1097 16.64 28.94 -39.61
N GLN A 1098 15.85 29.65 -38.79
CA GLN A 1098 15.30 29.13 -37.52
C GLN A 1098 13.80 29.48 -37.31
N THR A 1099 13.06 29.69 -38.40
CA THR A 1099 11.65 30.13 -38.33
C THR A 1099 10.63 29.06 -38.73
N GLU A 1100 11.04 27.82 -39.03
CA GLU A 1100 10.11 26.75 -39.48
C GLU A 1100 9.71 25.72 -38.40
N ALA A 1101 10.20 25.83 -37.15
CA ALA A 1101 9.89 24.85 -36.10
C ALA A 1101 8.75 25.25 -35.13
N ASN A 1102 8.11 26.41 -35.32
CA ASN A 1102 7.08 26.96 -34.42
C ASN A 1102 5.70 27.15 -35.12
N ALA A 1103 5.29 26.21 -35.98
CA ALA A 1103 3.90 26.16 -36.44
C ALA A 1103 3.04 25.42 -35.41
N GLU A 1104 2.08 26.12 -34.80
CA GLU A 1104 0.97 25.52 -34.05
C GLU A 1104 0.37 24.38 -34.88
N LYS A 1105 0.52 23.12 -34.45
CA LYS A 1105 -0.08 21.98 -35.15
C LYS A 1105 -1.60 22.10 -35.02
N ALA A 1106 -2.28 22.32 -36.15
CA ALA A 1106 -3.73 22.24 -36.22
C ALA A 1106 -4.22 20.89 -35.65
N PRO A 1107 -5.39 20.86 -34.97
CA PRO A 1107 -5.90 19.65 -34.35
C PRO A 1107 -6.19 18.57 -35.41
N ILE A 1108 -5.89 17.31 -35.06
CA ILE A 1108 -6.09 16.16 -35.95
C ILE A 1108 -7.59 15.99 -36.23
N GLN A 1109 -7.95 15.93 -37.51
CA GLN A 1109 -9.31 15.59 -37.95
C GLN A 1109 -9.42 14.08 -38.19
N TYR A 1110 -10.59 13.51 -37.90
CA TYR A 1110 -10.90 12.09 -38.10
C TYR A 1110 -12.17 11.95 -38.94
N ASP A 1111 -12.15 11.00 -39.88
CA ASP A 1111 -13.37 10.56 -40.54
C ASP A 1111 -14.21 9.74 -39.55
N MET A 1112 -15.52 9.96 -39.55
CA MET A 1112 -16.45 9.40 -38.57
C MET A 1112 -17.70 8.79 -39.24
N GLU A 1113 -17.77 8.75 -40.58
CA GLU A 1113 -18.97 8.33 -41.30
C GLU A 1113 -19.37 6.88 -40.95
N GLN A 1114 -18.43 5.93 -41.05
CA GLN A 1114 -18.68 4.52 -40.71
C GLN A 1114 -18.90 4.35 -39.20
N THR A 1115 -18.16 5.07 -38.37
CA THR A 1115 -18.38 5.07 -36.91
C THR A 1115 -19.80 5.48 -36.56
N TYR A 1116 -20.32 6.57 -37.15
CA TYR A 1116 -21.65 7.06 -36.83
C TYR A 1116 -22.77 6.15 -37.31
N ASP A 1117 -22.57 5.46 -38.42
CA ASP A 1117 -23.53 4.48 -38.92
C ASP A 1117 -23.54 3.20 -38.06
N ARG A 1118 -22.37 2.78 -37.58
CA ARG A 1118 -22.22 1.58 -36.75
C ARG A 1118 -22.58 1.80 -35.28
N MET A 1119 -22.20 2.96 -34.75
CA MET A 1119 -22.28 3.36 -33.34
C MET A 1119 -23.03 4.71 -33.21
N PRO A 1120 -24.35 4.74 -33.50
CA PRO A 1120 -25.14 5.96 -33.55
C PRO A 1120 -25.15 6.75 -32.23
N CYS A 1121 -24.81 6.14 -31.08
CA CYS A 1121 -24.68 6.90 -29.83
C CYS A 1121 -23.65 8.02 -29.93
N LEU A 1122 -22.62 7.86 -30.77
CA LEU A 1122 -21.57 8.87 -30.95
C LEU A 1122 -22.08 10.05 -31.80
N LYS A 1123 -23.00 9.86 -32.75
CA LYS A 1123 -23.53 10.96 -33.58
C LYS A 1123 -24.43 11.91 -32.78
N ALA A 1124 -25.32 11.35 -31.96
CA ALA A 1124 -26.37 12.12 -31.28
C ALA A 1124 -25.91 12.79 -29.98
N LYS A 1125 -24.99 12.13 -29.24
CA LYS A 1125 -24.60 12.58 -27.89
C LYS A 1125 -23.29 13.33 -27.84
N VAL A 1126 -22.32 13.03 -28.73
CA VAL A 1126 -21.00 13.68 -28.70
C VAL A 1126 -21.09 15.18 -29.00
N SER A 1127 -22.04 15.61 -29.85
CA SER A 1127 -22.34 17.03 -30.08
C SER A 1127 -22.83 17.79 -28.83
N GLN A 1128 -23.17 17.07 -27.74
CA GLN A 1128 -23.56 17.63 -26.46
C GLN A 1128 -22.50 17.44 -25.36
N VAL A 1129 -21.39 16.77 -25.67
CA VAL A 1129 -20.25 16.53 -24.77
C VAL A 1129 -19.42 17.82 -24.67
N MET A 1130 -18.71 18.02 -23.56
CA MET A 1130 -17.96 19.25 -23.24
C MET A 1130 -18.81 20.52 -23.03
N LYS A 1131 -20.10 20.37 -22.70
CA LYS A 1131 -20.88 21.47 -22.13
C LYS A 1131 -20.33 21.90 -20.76
N GLU A 1132 -20.65 23.12 -20.36
CA GLU A 1132 -20.22 23.69 -19.08
C GLU A 1132 -20.58 22.79 -17.89
N GLU A 1133 -21.81 22.28 -17.84
CA GLU A 1133 -22.29 21.39 -16.77
C GLU A 1133 -21.40 20.15 -16.61
N TYR A 1134 -21.04 19.49 -17.71
CA TYR A 1134 -20.19 18.29 -17.68
C TYR A 1134 -18.76 18.62 -17.24
N MET A 1135 -18.18 19.71 -17.74
CA MET A 1135 -16.84 20.14 -17.31
C MET A 1135 -16.80 20.49 -15.82
N LEU A 1136 -17.84 21.15 -15.31
CA LEU A 1136 -17.98 21.46 -13.91
C LEU A 1136 -18.18 20.20 -13.06
N GLN A 1137 -18.94 19.21 -13.55
CA GLN A 1137 -19.09 17.92 -12.86
C GLN A 1137 -17.77 17.16 -12.77
N LEU A 1138 -16.98 17.12 -13.85
CA LEU A 1138 -15.63 16.54 -13.82
C LEU A 1138 -14.73 17.27 -12.82
N TRP A 1139 -14.81 18.60 -12.79
CA TRP A 1139 -14.07 19.40 -11.81
C TRP A 1139 -14.51 19.12 -10.38
N ASP A 1140 -15.80 19.10 -10.09
CA ASP A 1140 -16.33 18.86 -8.75
C ASP A 1140 -15.87 17.47 -8.27
N TRP A 1141 -15.90 16.47 -9.14
CA TRP A 1141 -15.34 15.14 -8.86
C TRP A 1141 -13.82 15.20 -8.59
N ILE A 1142 -13.02 15.86 -9.44
CA ILE A 1142 -11.57 16.00 -9.26
C ILE A 1142 -11.27 16.71 -7.93
N LYS A 1143 -11.97 17.81 -7.65
CA LYS A 1143 -11.80 18.61 -6.44
C LYS A 1143 -12.11 17.80 -5.19
N GLU A 1144 -13.06 16.89 -5.21
CA GLU A 1144 -13.40 16.09 -4.03
C GLU A 1144 -12.52 14.85 -3.88
N ASN A 1145 -11.95 14.33 -4.97
CA ASN A 1145 -11.39 12.99 -5.00
C ASN A 1145 -9.90 12.90 -5.38
N VAL A 1146 -9.29 13.93 -5.96
CA VAL A 1146 -7.87 13.98 -6.39
C VAL A 1146 -7.13 15.05 -5.61
#